data_AF-A0A9C6X6R5-F1
#
_entry.id   AF-A0A9C6X6R5-F1
#
_cell.length_a   1.000
_cell.length_b   1.000
_cell.length_c   1.000
_cell.angle_alpha   90.00
_cell.angle_beta   90.00
_cell.angle_gamma   90.00
#
_symmetry.space_group_name_H-M   'P 1'
#
loop_
_entity.id
_entity.type
_entity.pdbx_description
1 polymer ?
#
loop_
_entity_poly.entity_id
_entity_poly.type
_entity_poly.pdbx_seq_one_letter_code
_entity_poly.pdbx_strand_id
1 'polypeptide(L)'
;PAALSSSDKGAPRCAAYCKQETDKISNFKYSPGTTYQYRYESLTQTLVAGTGPQASRLHVTAWADITPITLCDYVLQLRDVELLESSPDDADAREAAAGAAEFKEQLEARPLQFAFQDGVVDELCPAAGDTVWALNIKRGVLSAFQNSMPDFRIDSTVYETDVTGTCETHYAHAGVRDDNLLMTKTKNLAACSHRMDHYLSVQSTHYASAATASALPLLRSNHTCSYALSYGGHLREARCTESHVFRPFSAGESGARTDVTQSLTLVETVTPDDTPDEVAADEDTTAAAPRTKAAEFARRTTLLFEHEAGAVPAGTANLETVAASLASLAARTQDGVDKESAVMFARLVADLRGLQLASLSKLFDQTEDPRQRRFLLDALPLVATAESLEAMLALWRSEQLSGAEMDSWLASIPFQARAKPEMITALLPLLDGLPRPKALLAVSALVHRVCEGRADCPAEVAEVAVVVSRLERLLGADCRALGRGETDMVLLALRALGNAGVVSSPAVLARCYESTSNPLEVRLAALQAWRRAPCEAQPSGAFLKLYMEQRLDVELRIAAYLAAMRCPSPFILRIVKDVLYAEEVNQVASFVWTHLTNLQETASPWKQTLRELVESDFLKNKFKTDVRKFSRNYEGSQFFDKLNAGVTAESNVIFSPQSYLPRSANLNLTVDVFGESVNLFEVGARLEGFESVVEGLFAKGGAFPDEGVQAMLQNLRSAPSPTADAENSIAKLSSAFDVRHRLPQEPHGEMYARVFGNELHYSRFHGLQELAENTDSFAHPMRTLMGLLRRSDVDITKSFVFLDAAYTLPTASGMPLELTANGSATLGLQSRVQKPGP
;
A
#
# COMPACT_ATOMS: atom_id res chain seq x y z
N PRO A 1 -12.25 3.64 42.65
CA PRO A 1 -10.88 4.18 42.74
C PRO A 1 -10.49 4.42 44.21
N ALA A 2 -10.00 3.38 44.88
CA ALA A 2 -9.36 3.51 46.18
C ALA A 2 -7.84 3.43 45.95
N ALA A 3 -7.13 4.51 46.26
CA ALA A 3 -5.68 4.59 46.16
C ALA A 3 -5.04 3.66 47.20
N LEU A 4 -4.24 2.69 46.73
CA LEU A 4 -3.42 1.83 47.56
C LEU A 4 -2.30 2.65 48.22
N SER A 5 -2.10 2.40 49.52
CA SER A 5 -1.16 3.08 50.40
C SER A 5 0.31 2.87 50.00
N SER A 6 1.08 3.94 50.14
CA SER A 6 2.50 4.10 49.77
C SER A 6 3.49 3.37 50.70
N SER A 7 3.53 2.04 50.68
CA SER A 7 4.58 1.30 51.41
C SER A 7 5.00 -0.02 50.78
N ASP A 8 5.06 -0.11 49.45
CA ASP A 8 5.73 -1.22 48.79
C ASP A 8 6.58 -0.68 47.63
N LYS A 9 7.90 -0.62 47.81
CA LYS A 9 8.85 -0.43 46.70
C LYS A 9 8.96 -1.77 45.97
N GLY A 10 7.85 -2.20 45.37
CA GLY A 10 7.68 -3.49 44.70
C GLY A 10 8.12 -3.41 43.23
N ALA A 11 8.58 -4.54 42.70
CA ALA A 11 8.97 -4.71 41.31
C ALA A 11 7.87 -4.25 40.32
N PRO A 12 8.21 -3.85 39.08
CA PRO A 12 7.23 -3.31 38.14
C PRO A 12 6.13 -4.35 37.85
N ARG A 13 4.87 -3.95 38.05
CA ARG A 13 3.69 -4.81 37.79
C ARG A 13 3.23 -4.66 36.36
N CYS A 14 2.82 -5.75 35.73
CA CYS A 14 2.31 -5.72 34.37
C CYS A 14 0.88 -5.21 34.35
N ALA A 15 0.01 -5.68 35.24
CA ALA A 15 -1.38 -5.27 35.32
C ALA A 15 -1.52 -3.78 35.70
N ALA A 16 -2.23 -3.00 34.89
CA ALA A 16 -2.61 -1.61 35.20
C ALA A 16 -3.57 -1.53 36.39
N TYR A 17 -4.45 -2.52 36.51
CA TYR A 17 -5.44 -2.65 37.56
C TYR A 17 -5.72 -4.14 37.82
N CYS A 18 -6.33 -4.44 38.97
CA CYS A 18 -6.72 -5.81 39.33
C CYS A 18 -8.13 -5.76 39.92
N LYS A 19 -9.12 -6.30 39.20
CA LYS A 19 -10.51 -6.35 39.67
C LYS A 19 -10.65 -7.32 40.84
N GLN A 20 -10.64 -6.80 42.07
CA GLN A 20 -11.13 -7.53 43.25
C GLN A 20 -12.62 -7.22 43.42
N GLU A 21 -13.50 -7.86 42.65
CA GLU A 21 -14.94 -7.79 42.93
C GLU A 21 -15.28 -8.78 44.06
N THR A 22 -15.49 -8.28 45.26
CA THR A 22 -15.81 -9.08 46.47
C THR A 22 -17.14 -9.85 46.39
N ASP A 23 -17.98 -9.56 45.38
CA ASP A 23 -19.34 -10.10 45.24
C ASP A 23 -19.59 -10.96 43.98
N LYS A 24 -18.59 -11.16 43.10
CA LYS A 24 -18.70 -12.09 41.95
C LYS A 24 -17.76 -13.28 42.10
N ILE A 25 -18.27 -14.48 41.83
CA ILE A 25 -17.47 -15.71 41.78
C ILE A 25 -16.61 -15.63 40.51
N SER A 26 -15.28 -15.52 40.68
CA SER A 26 -14.31 -15.63 39.58
C SER A 26 -14.45 -17.01 38.92
N ASN A 27 -14.57 -17.02 37.60
CA ASN A 27 -14.63 -18.22 36.78
C ASN A 27 -13.31 -19.00 36.83
N PHE A 28 -12.18 -18.29 36.86
CA PHE A 28 -10.84 -18.87 37.00
C PHE A 28 -10.24 -18.63 38.38
N LYS A 29 -9.54 -19.63 38.93
CA LYS A 29 -9.06 -19.65 40.33
C LYS A 29 -7.61 -20.12 40.46
N TYR A 30 -6.68 -19.55 39.71
CA TYR A 30 -5.26 -19.89 39.83
C TYR A 30 -4.62 -19.38 41.13
N SER A 31 -3.74 -20.19 41.72
CA SER A 31 -3.08 -19.89 43.00
C SER A 31 -1.74 -19.17 42.80
N PRO A 32 -1.52 -17.98 43.42
CA PRO A 32 -0.22 -17.32 43.38
C PRO A 32 0.92 -18.21 43.89
N GLY A 33 2.03 -18.23 43.15
CA GLY A 33 3.20 -19.06 43.42
C GLY A 33 3.13 -20.50 42.91
N THR A 34 1.97 -20.97 42.47
CA THR A 34 1.81 -22.31 41.87
C THR A 34 2.08 -22.27 40.37
N THR A 35 2.95 -23.13 39.87
CA THR A 35 3.25 -23.24 38.44
C THR A 35 2.36 -24.29 37.79
N TYR A 36 1.60 -23.89 36.78
CA TYR A 36 0.76 -24.77 35.98
C TYR A 36 1.50 -25.12 34.69
N GLN A 37 1.91 -26.39 34.56
CA GLN A 37 2.74 -26.85 33.46
C GLN A 37 1.87 -27.44 32.35
N TYR A 38 1.82 -26.75 31.22
CA TYR A 38 1.06 -27.18 30.05
C TYR A 38 1.98 -27.77 28.98
N ARG A 39 1.53 -28.84 28.33
CA ARG A 39 2.08 -29.26 27.03
C ARG A 39 1.41 -28.44 25.94
N TYR A 40 2.22 -27.72 25.16
CA TYR A 40 1.80 -26.97 24.00
C TYR A 40 2.19 -27.69 22.72
N GLU A 41 1.25 -27.84 21.79
CA GLU A 41 1.48 -28.41 20.47
C GLU A 41 0.76 -27.57 19.41
N SER A 42 1.41 -27.29 18.28
CA SER A 42 0.79 -26.67 17.12
C SER A 42 1.26 -27.35 15.83
N LEU A 43 0.32 -27.56 14.92
CA LEU A 43 0.56 -28.06 13.57
C LEU A 43 -0.05 -27.09 12.57
N THR A 44 0.79 -26.50 11.72
CA THR A 44 0.38 -25.73 10.55
C THR A 44 0.61 -26.56 9.30
N GLN A 45 -0.42 -26.76 8.49
CA GLN A 45 -0.35 -27.54 7.25
C GLN A 45 -0.89 -26.73 6.07
N THR A 46 -0.13 -26.62 4.98
CA THR A 46 -0.54 -25.96 3.74
C THR A 46 -0.56 -26.95 2.58
N LEU A 47 -1.67 -26.98 1.83
CA LEU A 47 -1.90 -27.92 0.73
C LEU A 47 -2.77 -27.31 -0.39
N VAL A 48 -2.80 -27.99 -1.54
CA VAL A 48 -3.77 -27.70 -2.62
C VAL A 48 -4.80 -28.81 -2.65
N ALA A 49 -5.99 -28.53 -2.10
CA ALA A 49 -7.05 -29.52 -1.96
C ALA A 49 -7.61 -29.88 -3.35
N GLY A 50 -7.60 -31.18 -3.67
CA GLY A 50 -8.14 -31.72 -4.92
C GLY A 50 -7.08 -32.14 -5.96
N THR A 51 -5.79 -31.84 -5.77
CA THR A 51 -4.72 -32.22 -6.71
C THR A 51 -3.80 -33.34 -6.21
N GLY A 52 -3.82 -33.67 -4.90
CA GLY A 52 -3.04 -34.76 -4.30
C GLY A 52 -2.98 -34.69 -2.76
N PRO A 53 -2.34 -35.66 -2.07
CA PRO A 53 -2.21 -35.68 -0.61
C PRO A 53 -1.00 -34.88 -0.08
N GLN A 54 -0.14 -34.37 -0.96
CA GLN A 54 1.06 -33.65 -0.58
C GLN A 54 0.73 -32.35 0.17
N ALA A 55 1.42 -32.13 1.29
CA ALA A 55 1.26 -30.93 2.09
C ALA A 55 2.57 -30.57 2.81
N SER A 56 2.86 -29.27 2.90
CA SER A 56 3.92 -28.77 3.78
C SER A 56 3.40 -28.69 5.21
N ARG A 57 4.17 -29.19 6.18
CA ARG A 57 3.77 -29.28 7.59
C ARG A 57 4.87 -28.74 8.50
N LEU A 58 4.47 -27.87 9.42
CA LEU A 58 5.31 -27.33 10.46
C LEU A 58 4.71 -27.68 11.82
N HIS A 59 5.52 -28.24 12.70
CA HIS A 59 5.16 -28.67 14.04
C HIS A 59 5.94 -27.85 15.07
N VAL A 60 5.23 -27.30 16.04
CA VAL A 60 5.83 -26.65 17.22
C VAL A 60 5.39 -27.41 18.45
N THR A 61 6.33 -27.82 19.28
CA THR A 61 6.07 -28.40 20.60
C THR A 61 6.82 -27.59 21.65
N ALA A 62 6.23 -27.43 22.83
CA ALA A 62 6.86 -26.76 23.95
C ALA A 62 6.20 -27.16 25.28
N TRP A 63 6.91 -26.94 26.38
CA TRP A 63 6.30 -26.74 27.70
C TRP A 63 5.96 -25.27 27.88
N ALA A 64 4.75 -24.99 28.31
CA ALA A 64 4.28 -23.65 28.67
C ALA A 64 3.98 -23.60 30.16
N ASP A 65 4.91 -23.04 30.93
CA ASP A 65 4.78 -22.87 32.37
C ASP A 65 4.09 -21.54 32.65
N ILE A 66 2.89 -21.60 33.22
CA ILE A 66 2.11 -20.42 33.59
C ILE A 66 2.11 -20.30 35.11
N THR A 67 2.69 -19.21 35.62
CA THR A 67 2.84 -18.97 37.06
C THR A 67 2.18 -17.65 37.45
N PRO A 68 1.12 -17.65 38.28
CA PRO A 68 0.58 -16.41 38.84
C PRO A 68 1.56 -15.86 39.88
N ILE A 69 2.09 -14.66 39.67
CA ILE A 69 2.91 -13.94 40.67
C ILE A 69 1.97 -13.32 41.72
N THR A 70 0.89 -12.69 41.24
CA THR A 70 -0.16 -12.11 42.06
C THR A 70 -1.52 -12.56 41.53
N LEU A 71 -2.62 -12.06 42.09
CA LEU A 71 -3.98 -12.37 41.61
C LEU A 71 -4.21 -11.99 40.15
N CYS A 72 -3.50 -11.00 39.62
CA CYS A 72 -3.69 -10.50 38.25
C CYS A 72 -2.40 -10.44 37.43
N ASP A 73 -1.22 -10.64 38.03
CA ASP A 73 0.07 -10.63 37.33
C ASP A 73 0.59 -12.06 37.18
N TYR A 74 0.84 -12.49 35.95
CA TYR A 74 1.25 -13.85 35.59
C TYR A 74 2.54 -13.82 34.77
N VAL A 75 3.22 -14.97 34.73
CA VAL A 75 4.38 -15.20 33.87
C VAL A 75 4.16 -16.45 33.03
N LEU A 76 4.43 -16.33 31.74
CA LEU A 76 4.59 -17.43 30.81
C LEU A 76 6.09 -17.66 30.55
N GLN A 77 6.56 -18.89 30.80
CA GLN A 77 7.89 -19.34 30.39
C GLN A 77 7.75 -20.54 29.46
N LEU A 78 8.38 -20.47 28.28
CA LEU A 78 8.46 -21.60 27.36
C LEU A 78 9.75 -22.39 27.60
N ARG A 79 9.70 -23.72 27.53
CA ARG A 79 10.85 -24.64 27.69
C ARG A 79 10.71 -25.84 26.76
N ASP A 80 11.83 -26.48 26.46
CA ASP A 80 11.97 -27.58 25.50
C ASP A 80 11.20 -27.32 24.21
N VAL A 81 11.41 -26.14 23.63
CA VAL A 81 10.80 -25.75 22.37
C VAL A 81 11.46 -26.53 21.24
N GLU A 82 10.65 -27.19 20.42
CA GLU A 82 11.08 -27.85 19.20
C GLU A 82 10.29 -27.32 18.00
N LEU A 83 11.01 -27.13 16.89
CA LEU A 83 10.45 -26.77 15.59
C LEU A 83 10.80 -27.88 14.60
N LEU A 84 9.79 -28.62 14.16
CA LEU A 84 9.94 -29.76 13.29
C LEU A 84 9.18 -29.56 11.98
N GLU A 85 9.68 -30.10 10.88
CA GLU A 85 8.99 -30.18 9.60
C GLU A 85 8.81 -31.63 9.17
N SER A 86 7.77 -31.90 8.37
CA SER A 86 7.56 -33.22 7.76
C SER A 86 7.73 -33.17 6.26
N SER A 87 8.19 -34.29 5.68
CA SER A 87 8.25 -34.46 4.23
C SER A 87 6.85 -34.25 3.60
N PRO A 88 6.77 -33.65 2.40
CA PRO A 88 5.50 -33.51 1.69
C PRO A 88 4.73 -34.82 1.49
N ASP A 89 5.47 -35.93 1.34
CA ASP A 89 4.95 -37.27 1.02
C ASP A 89 4.73 -38.16 2.25
N ASP A 90 5.38 -37.86 3.37
CA ASP A 90 5.32 -38.65 4.60
C ASP A 90 5.13 -37.73 5.82
N ALA A 91 3.93 -37.76 6.39
CA ALA A 91 3.57 -36.91 7.52
C ALA A 91 4.23 -37.33 8.84
N ASP A 92 4.62 -38.62 8.96
CA ASP A 92 5.16 -39.18 10.20
C ASP A 92 6.68 -39.01 10.30
N ALA A 93 7.36 -38.85 9.16
CA ALA A 93 8.77 -38.52 9.10
C ALA A 93 9.01 -37.04 9.48
N ARG A 94 9.33 -36.80 10.75
CA ARG A 94 9.65 -35.46 11.30
C ARG A 94 11.15 -35.24 11.41
N GLU A 95 11.62 -34.07 10.98
CA GLU A 95 12.99 -33.61 11.17
C GLU A 95 13.02 -32.17 11.69
N ALA A 96 14.17 -31.73 12.21
CA ALA A 96 14.32 -30.37 12.71
C ALA A 96 14.29 -29.37 11.54
N ALA A 97 13.41 -28.37 11.62
CA ALA A 97 13.28 -27.37 10.58
C ALA A 97 14.51 -26.44 10.53
N ALA A 98 14.73 -25.80 9.38
CA ALA A 98 15.72 -24.75 9.25
C ALA A 98 15.49 -23.63 10.29
N GLY A 99 16.54 -23.25 11.03
CA GLY A 99 16.45 -22.21 12.07
C GLY A 99 15.89 -22.68 13.42
N ALA A 100 15.63 -23.99 13.61
CA ALA A 100 15.07 -24.52 14.87
C ALA A 100 15.88 -24.14 16.13
N ALA A 101 17.20 -24.03 16.03
CA ALA A 101 18.06 -23.61 17.15
C ALA A 101 17.81 -22.16 17.58
N GLU A 102 17.75 -21.23 16.63
CA GLU A 102 17.42 -19.82 16.90
C GLU A 102 15.98 -19.68 17.40
N PHE A 103 15.06 -20.45 16.81
CA PHE A 103 13.66 -20.49 17.23
C PHE A 103 13.53 -20.87 18.71
N LYS A 104 14.23 -21.93 19.12
CA LYS A 104 14.31 -22.38 20.51
C LYS A 104 14.94 -21.32 21.41
N GLU A 105 16.11 -20.81 21.04
CA GLU A 105 16.86 -19.83 21.84
C GLU A 105 16.01 -18.60 22.15
N GLN A 106 15.37 -18.00 21.15
CA GLN A 106 14.60 -16.75 21.32
C GLN A 106 13.33 -16.95 22.15
N LEU A 107 12.63 -18.07 21.99
CA LEU A 107 11.41 -18.35 22.75
C LEU A 107 11.67 -18.73 24.21
N GLU A 108 12.77 -19.44 24.48
CA GLU A 108 13.14 -19.87 25.84
C GLU A 108 13.90 -18.79 26.62
N ALA A 109 14.62 -17.90 25.94
CA ALA A 109 15.51 -16.94 26.61
C ALA A 109 14.80 -16.00 27.58
N ARG A 110 13.53 -15.66 27.34
CA ARG A 110 12.85 -14.57 28.08
C ARG A 110 11.41 -14.91 28.45
N PRO A 111 11.08 -14.92 29.76
CA PRO A 111 9.70 -15.05 30.23
C PRO A 111 8.86 -13.84 29.81
N LEU A 112 7.58 -14.07 29.54
CA LEU A 112 6.61 -13.02 29.25
C LEU A 112 5.73 -12.79 30.47
N GLN A 113 5.78 -11.58 31.02
CA GLN A 113 4.80 -11.14 32.02
C GLN A 113 3.50 -10.71 31.33
N PHE A 114 2.37 -11.05 31.92
CA PHE A 114 1.06 -10.66 31.41
C PHE A 114 0.04 -10.44 32.52
N ALA A 115 -0.94 -9.59 32.25
CA ALA A 115 -2.08 -9.34 33.12
C ALA A 115 -3.22 -10.29 32.76
N PHE A 116 -3.70 -11.08 33.73
CA PHE A 116 -4.81 -12.00 33.55
C PHE A 116 -5.91 -11.70 34.56
N GLN A 117 -7.12 -11.44 34.06
CA GLN A 117 -8.27 -11.06 34.86
C GLN A 117 -9.46 -11.91 34.46
N ASP A 118 -9.73 -12.93 35.28
CA ASP A 118 -10.89 -13.82 35.17
C ASP A 118 -11.16 -14.32 33.74
N GLY A 119 -10.14 -14.92 33.12
CA GLY A 119 -10.25 -15.49 31.78
C GLY A 119 -9.76 -14.59 30.66
N VAL A 120 -9.56 -13.27 30.91
CA VAL A 120 -9.12 -12.29 29.92
C VAL A 120 -7.65 -11.90 30.15
N VAL A 121 -6.84 -11.92 29.09
CA VAL A 121 -5.48 -11.38 29.06
C VAL A 121 -5.54 -9.93 28.59
N ASP A 122 -5.30 -8.98 29.49
CA ASP A 122 -5.54 -7.55 29.24
C ASP A 122 -4.28 -6.85 28.69
N GLU A 123 -3.13 -7.12 29.31
CA GLU A 123 -1.85 -6.49 28.98
C GLU A 123 -0.73 -7.54 28.92
N LEU A 124 0.22 -7.34 27.99
CA LEU A 124 1.46 -8.07 27.89
C LEU A 124 2.63 -7.13 28.15
N CYS A 125 3.65 -7.64 28.83
CA CYS A 125 4.82 -6.90 29.25
C CYS A 125 6.10 -7.65 28.83
N PRO A 126 6.49 -7.57 27.54
CA PRO A 126 7.68 -8.23 27.04
C PRO A 126 8.97 -7.66 27.65
N ALA A 127 9.94 -8.54 27.86
CA ALA A 127 11.29 -8.17 28.26
C ALA A 127 11.99 -7.34 27.17
N ALA A 128 12.96 -6.50 27.56
CA ALA A 128 13.73 -5.71 26.60
C ALA A 128 14.44 -6.59 25.57
N GLY A 129 14.25 -6.25 24.28
CA GLY A 129 14.84 -6.91 23.13
C GLY A 129 14.13 -8.18 22.65
N ASP A 130 12.99 -8.57 23.24
CA ASP A 130 12.20 -9.71 22.76
C ASP A 130 11.77 -9.42 21.30
N THR A 131 12.01 -10.35 20.38
CA THR A 131 11.70 -10.11 18.97
C THR A 131 10.19 -10.12 18.77
N VAL A 132 9.69 -9.39 17.75
CA VAL A 132 8.26 -9.28 17.52
C VAL A 132 7.65 -10.64 17.15
N TRP A 133 8.33 -11.41 16.29
CA TRP A 133 7.88 -12.76 15.94
C TRP A 133 7.82 -13.71 17.15
N ALA A 134 8.81 -13.67 18.05
CA ALA A 134 8.81 -14.53 19.24
C ALA A 134 7.67 -14.15 20.19
N LEU A 135 7.42 -12.85 20.36
CA LEU A 135 6.29 -12.33 21.10
C LEU A 135 4.95 -12.76 20.48
N ASN A 136 4.83 -12.78 19.15
CA ASN A 136 3.61 -13.25 18.47
C ASN A 136 3.33 -14.74 18.73
N ILE A 137 4.33 -15.62 18.77
CA ILE A 137 4.14 -17.02 19.18
C ILE A 137 3.65 -17.11 20.63
N LYS A 138 4.23 -16.33 21.55
CA LYS A 138 3.77 -16.25 22.95
C LYS A 138 2.33 -15.71 23.04
N ARG A 139 1.93 -14.74 22.20
CA ARG A 139 0.54 -14.28 22.05
C ARG A 139 -0.38 -15.42 21.60
N GLY A 140 0.07 -16.27 20.68
CA GLY A 140 -0.66 -17.47 20.26
C GLY A 140 -0.93 -18.44 21.40
N VAL A 141 0.08 -18.76 22.21
CA VAL A 141 -0.07 -19.62 23.40
C VAL A 141 -1.08 -19.01 24.40
N LEU A 142 -0.96 -17.71 24.69
CA LEU A 142 -1.88 -17.03 25.60
C LEU A 142 -3.30 -16.87 25.03
N SER A 143 -3.45 -16.81 23.70
CA SER A 143 -4.76 -16.79 23.04
C SER A 143 -5.50 -18.12 23.18
N ALA A 144 -4.77 -19.25 23.15
CA ALA A 144 -5.33 -20.56 23.47
C ALA A 144 -5.69 -20.68 24.97
N PHE A 145 -4.91 -20.06 25.86
CA PHE A 145 -5.19 -20.02 27.30
C PHE A 145 -6.41 -19.14 27.65
N GLN A 146 -6.65 -18.06 26.89
CA GLN A 146 -7.74 -17.10 27.11
C GLN A 146 -9.12 -17.70 26.86
N ASN A 147 -10.04 -17.49 27.80
CA ASN A 147 -11.46 -17.77 27.68
C ASN A 147 -12.25 -16.65 28.37
N SER A 148 -12.86 -15.79 27.55
CA SER A 148 -13.53 -14.57 28.01
C SER A 148 -15.02 -14.76 28.33
N MET A 149 -15.49 -16.01 28.47
CA MET A 149 -16.90 -16.29 28.76
C MET A 149 -17.29 -15.75 30.15
N PRO A 150 -18.29 -14.83 30.26
CA PRO A 150 -18.62 -14.19 31.54
C PRO A 150 -19.28 -15.13 32.55
N ASP A 151 -20.10 -16.07 32.10
CA ASP A 151 -20.76 -17.08 32.94
C ASP A 151 -20.76 -18.41 32.21
N PHE A 152 -20.05 -19.39 32.77
CA PHE A 152 -19.89 -20.72 32.22
C PHE A 152 -21.18 -21.56 32.10
N ARG A 153 -22.29 -21.08 32.66
CA ARG A 153 -23.59 -21.76 32.62
C ARG A 153 -24.48 -21.30 31.46
N ILE A 154 -24.17 -20.18 30.83
CA ILE A 154 -25.03 -19.53 29.84
C ILE A 154 -24.23 -19.19 28.60
N ASP A 155 -24.65 -19.73 27.46
CA ASP A 155 -24.12 -19.38 26.15
C ASP A 155 -24.05 -17.86 25.98
N SER A 156 -22.93 -17.37 25.47
CA SER A 156 -22.68 -15.94 25.39
C SER A 156 -21.94 -15.57 24.11
N THR A 157 -22.17 -14.35 23.66
CA THR A 157 -21.43 -13.74 22.56
C THR A 157 -20.74 -12.49 23.10
N VAL A 158 -19.44 -12.42 22.90
CA VAL A 158 -18.57 -11.34 23.40
C VAL A 158 -17.66 -10.86 22.28
N TYR A 159 -17.20 -9.62 22.36
CA TYR A 159 -16.09 -9.15 21.55
C TYR A 159 -14.79 -9.44 22.29
N GLU A 160 -13.96 -10.30 21.70
CA GLU A 160 -12.72 -10.77 22.31
C GLU A 160 -11.53 -10.31 21.48
N THR A 161 -10.53 -9.74 22.15
CA THR A 161 -9.23 -9.39 21.56
C THR A 161 -8.23 -10.49 21.86
N ASP A 162 -7.64 -11.08 20.81
CA ASP A 162 -6.54 -12.03 20.92
C ASP A 162 -5.55 -11.89 19.74
N VAL A 163 -4.66 -12.87 19.54
CA VAL A 163 -3.69 -12.85 18.43
C VAL A 163 -4.33 -12.75 17.05
N THR A 164 -5.58 -13.19 16.88
CA THR A 164 -6.29 -13.13 15.60
C THR A 164 -6.99 -11.79 15.34
N GLY A 165 -6.94 -10.85 16.29
CA GLY A 165 -7.60 -9.54 16.21
C GLY A 165 -8.70 -9.35 17.26
N THR A 166 -9.56 -8.35 17.06
CA THR A 166 -10.76 -8.14 17.90
C THR A 166 -11.98 -8.64 17.16
N CYS A 167 -12.56 -9.73 17.65
CA CYS A 167 -13.55 -10.53 16.92
C CYS A 167 -14.82 -10.76 17.74
N GLU A 168 -15.98 -10.79 17.07
CA GLU A 168 -17.19 -11.38 17.63
C GLU A 168 -16.96 -12.88 17.87
N THR A 169 -17.11 -13.30 19.12
CA THR A 169 -16.79 -14.65 19.60
C THR A 169 -17.99 -15.23 20.34
N HIS A 170 -18.46 -16.38 19.89
CA HIS A 170 -19.56 -17.10 20.51
C HIS A 170 -19.05 -18.30 21.31
N TYR A 171 -19.38 -18.33 22.59
CA TYR A 171 -19.18 -19.45 23.49
C TYR A 171 -20.48 -20.23 23.72
N ALA A 172 -20.41 -21.55 23.65
CA ALA A 172 -21.52 -22.45 23.92
C ALA A 172 -21.12 -23.56 24.91
N HIS A 173 -22.00 -23.89 25.83
CA HIS A 173 -21.83 -24.99 26.78
C HIS A 173 -21.97 -26.34 26.06
N ALA A 174 -20.93 -27.18 26.12
CA ALA A 174 -20.87 -28.46 25.42
C ALA A 174 -21.10 -29.68 26.33
N GLY A 175 -21.34 -29.47 27.63
CA GLY A 175 -21.63 -30.53 28.59
C GLY A 175 -20.57 -30.65 29.69
N VAL A 176 -20.61 -31.77 30.41
CA VAL A 176 -19.64 -32.11 31.44
C VAL A 176 -19.11 -33.51 31.16
N ARG A 177 -17.80 -33.71 31.26
CA ARG A 177 -17.13 -35.01 31.10
C ARG A 177 -15.95 -35.13 32.05
N ASP A 178 -15.86 -36.24 32.78
CA ASP A 178 -14.76 -36.54 33.72
C ASP A 178 -14.48 -35.38 34.70
N ASP A 179 -15.54 -34.84 35.32
CA ASP A 179 -15.48 -33.67 36.21
C ASP A 179 -14.90 -32.39 35.58
N ASN A 180 -14.94 -32.30 34.25
CA ASN A 180 -14.59 -31.09 33.51
C ASN A 180 -15.82 -30.51 32.80
N LEU A 181 -15.95 -29.19 32.86
CA LEU A 181 -16.88 -28.43 32.06
C LEU A 181 -16.34 -28.31 30.63
N LEU A 182 -17.14 -28.74 29.66
CA LEU A 182 -16.79 -28.67 28.24
C LEU A 182 -17.47 -27.46 27.59
N MET A 183 -16.71 -26.72 26.78
CA MET A 183 -17.18 -25.51 26.12
C MET A 183 -16.65 -25.44 24.70
N THR A 184 -17.43 -24.84 23.81
CA THR A 184 -17.01 -24.57 22.44
C THR A 184 -16.95 -23.08 22.21
N LYS A 185 -15.85 -22.61 21.60
CA LYS A 185 -15.62 -21.24 21.18
C LYS A 185 -15.61 -21.19 19.67
N THR A 186 -16.40 -20.32 19.07
CA THR A 186 -16.41 -20.07 17.62
C THR A 186 -16.18 -18.59 17.36
N LYS A 187 -15.30 -18.27 16.41
CA LYS A 187 -14.98 -16.88 16.06
C LYS A 187 -15.45 -16.54 14.65
N ASN A 188 -16.07 -15.38 14.52
CA ASN A 188 -16.34 -14.79 13.22
C ASN A 188 -15.09 -14.07 12.70
N LEU A 189 -14.16 -14.84 12.12
CA LEU A 189 -12.90 -14.30 11.59
C LEU A 189 -13.07 -13.29 10.44
N ALA A 190 -14.22 -13.34 9.76
CA ALA A 190 -14.55 -12.34 8.78
C ALA A 190 -14.68 -10.98 9.47
N ALA A 191 -15.44 -10.86 10.57
CA ALA A 191 -15.78 -9.62 11.28
C ALA A 191 -14.67 -9.02 12.18
N CYS A 192 -13.46 -9.57 12.17
CA CYS A 192 -12.40 -9.10 13.07
C CYS A 192 -11.78 -7.78 12.62
N SER A 193 -11.58 -6.84 13.54
CA SER A 193 -10.73 -5.66 13.35
C SER A 193 -9.28 -5.95 13.77
N HIS A 194 -8.34 -5.16 13.25
CA HIS A 194 -6.90 -5.25 13.56
C HIS A 194 -6.26 -6.62 13.30
N ARG A 195 -6.83 -7.40 12.36
CA ARG A 195 -6.35 -8.74 12.01
C ARG A 195 -5.31 -8.73 10.88
N MET A 196 -5.33 -7.76 9.99
CA MET A 196 -4.63 -7.86 8.71
C MET A 196 -3.69 -6.70 8.49
N ASP A 197 -2.53 -7.01 7.94
CA ASP A 197 -1.65 -6.05 7.30
C ASP A 197 -1.47 -6.42 5.83
N HIS A 198 -1.33 -5.41 4.98
CA HIS A 198 -1.20 -5.58 3.55
C HIS A 198 -0.16 -4.62 3.00
N TYR A 199 0.51 -5.09 1.96
CA TYR A 199 1.53 -4.35 1.26
C TYR A 199 1.27 -4.47 -0.23
N LEU A 200 1.24 -3.32 -0.91
CA LEU A 200 1.12 -3.22 -2.35
C LEU A 200 2.16 -2.24 -2.86
N SER A 201 2.93 -2.63 -3.88
CA SER A 201 3.97 -1.74 -4.44
C SER A 201 3.42 -0.51 -5.16
N VAL A 202 2.15 -0.58 -5.56
CA VAL A 202 1.40 0.50 -6.20
C VAL A 202 0.51 1.19 -5.19
N GLN A 203 0.20 2.46 -5.42
CA GLN A 203 -0.69 3.18 -4.53
C GLN A 203 -2.11 2.69 -4.76
N SER A 204 -2.78 2.31 -3.68
CA SER A 204 -4.15 1.87 -3.69
C SER A 204 -4.94 2.54 -2.58
N THR A 205 -6.26 2.48 -2.70
CA THR A 205 -7.18 2.83 -1.64
C THR A 205 -8.03 1.61 -1.32
N HIS A 206 -8.00 1.18 -0.07
CA HIS A 206 -8.80 0.07 0.41
C HIS A 206 -10.31 0.40 0.29
N TYR A 207 -11.11 -0.55 -0.17
CA TYR A 207 -12.57 -0.45 -0.21
C TYR A 207 -13.23 -1.64 0.48
N ALA A 208 -14.40 -1.38 1.07
CA ALA A 208 -15.28 -2.41 1.62
C ALA A 208 -16.56 -2.46 0.77
N SER A 209 -16.76 -3.53 0.01
CA SER A 209 -18.04 -3.85 -0.62
C SER A 209 -19.00 -4.54 0.36
N ALA A 210 -20.30 -4.52 0.09
CA ALA A 210 -21.31 -5.22 0.90
C ALA A 210 -21.11 -6.76 0.95
N ALA A 211 -20.40 -7.33 -0.03
CA ALA A 211 -19.97 -8.73 -0.04
C ALA A 211 -18.70 -8.98 0.81
N THR A 212 -18.05 -7.91 1.27
CA THR A 212 -16.73 -7.89 1.94
C THR A 212 -16.77 -7.04 3.20
N ALA A 213 -17.86 -7.07 3.96
CA ALA A 213 -18.03 -6.23 5.15
C ALA A 213 -16.90 -6.39 6.18
N SER A 214 -16.03 -7.41 6.05
CA SER A 214 -14.84 -7.60 6.86
C SER A 214 -14.04 -8.86 6.40
N ALA A 215 -12.70 -8.77 6.42
CA ALA A 215 -11.66 -9.68 5.87
C ALA A 215 -11.70 -9.93 4.35
N LEU A 216 -10.51 -9.90 3.71
CA LEU A 216 -10.31 -10.13 2.28
C LEU A 216 -11.25 -11.19 1.69
N PRO A 217 -11.98 -10.93 0.60
CA PRO A 217 -12.72 -11.98 -0.14
C PRO A 217 -11.79 -12.99 -0.81
N LEU A 218 -10.48 -12.86 -0.63
CA LEU A 218 -9.52 -13.88 -1.04
C LEU A 218 -9.47 -15.06 -0.10
N LEU A 219 -9.83 -14.92 1.19
CA LEU A 219 -9.71 -16.00 2.16
C LEU A 219 -11.02 -16.27 2.87
N ARG A 220 -11.51 -17.51 2.79
CA ARG A 220 -12.53 -18.01 3.71
C ARG A 220 -11.82 -18.54 4.94
N SER A 221 -12.04 -17.91 6.10
CA SER A 221 -11.43 -18.33 7.36
C SER A 221 -12.48 -18.83 8.34
N ASN A 222 -12.22 -19.96 9.00
CA ASN A 222 -13.03 -20.48 10.10
C ASN A 222 -12.13 -20.75 11.30
N HIS A 223 -12.64 -20.54 12.51
CA HIS A 223 -11.90 -20.80 13.75
C HIS A 223 -12.84 -21.34 14.85
N THR A 224 -12.49 -22.49 15.39
CA THR A 224 -13.25 -23.17 16.44
C THR A 224 -12.31 -23.77 17.49
N CYS A 225 -12.63 -23.62 18.77
CA CYS A 225 -11.90 -24.27 19.86
C CYS A 225 -12.84 -25.06 20.77
N SER A 226 -12.35 -26.16 21.30
CA SER A 226 -12.95 -26.89 22.42
C SER A 226 -12.12 -26.67 23.68
N TYR A 227 -12.77 -26.32 24.78
CA TYR A 227 -12.17 -26.16 26.10
C TYR A 227 -12.69 -27.22 27.06
N ALA A 228 -11.80 -27.75 27.89
CA ALA A 228 -12.12 -28.52 29.09
C ALA A 228 -11.60 -27.75 30.30
N LEU A 229 -12.51 -27.31 31.18
CA LEU A 229 -12.20 -26.60 32.41
C LEU A 229 -12.48 -27.49 33.61
N SER A 230 -11.55 -27.55 34.55
CA SER A 230 -11.79 -28.25 35.82
C SER A 230 -12.80 -27.50 36.69
N TYR A 231 -13.59 -28.20 37.51
CA TYR A 231 -14.41 -27.58 38.55
C TYR A 231 -13.62 -26.70 39.53
N GLY A 232 -12.31 -26.93 39.64
CA GLY A 232 -11.38 -26.11 40.41
C GLY A 232 -11.13 -24.71 39.83
N GLY A 233 -11.62 -24.41 38.63
CA GLY A 233 -11.46 -23.10 37.99
C GLY A 233 -10.13 -22.93 37.24
N HIS A 234 -9.60 -24.02 36.66
CA HIS A 234 -8.40 -23.98 35.82
C HIS A 234 -8.63 -24.68 34.48
N LEU A 235 -7.98 -24.17 33.43
CA LEU A 235 -7.91 -24.81 32.13
C LEU A 235 -7.18 -26.16 32.21
N ARG A 236 -7.85 -27.23 31.75
CA ARG A 236 -7.27 -28.57 31.59
C ARG A 236 -6.82 -28.82 30.16
N GLU A 237 -7.65 -28.47 29.19
CA GLU A 237 -7.33 -28.63 27.78
C GLU A 237 -7.98 -27.51 26.98
N ALA A 238 -7.23 -26.90 26.07
CA ALA A 238 -7.76 -26.11 24.96
C ALA A 238 -7.28 -26.75 23.67
N ARG A 239 -8.18 -27.00 22.72
CA ARG A 239 -7.84 -27.47 21.38
C ARG A 239 -8.55 -26.60 20.35
N CYS A 240 -7.77 -25.89 19.55
CA CYS A 240 -8.25 -24.99 18.52
C CYS A 240 -7.93 -25.54 17.13
N THR A 241 -8.85 -25.31 16.20
CA THR A 241 -8.71 -25.60 14.78
C THR A 241 -9.07 -24.36 13.98
N GLU A 242 -8.18 -23.93 13.12
CA GLU A 242 -8.33 -22.80 12.22
C GLU A 242 -8.08 -23.26 10.78
N SER A 243 -8.88 -22.78 9.83
CA SER A 243 -8.72 -23.12 8.41
C SER A 243 -8.85 -21.88 7.55
N HIS A 244 -7.95 -21.70 6.60
CA HIS A 244 -7.94 -20.62 5.62
C HIS A 244 -7.97 -21.21 4.20
N VAL A 245 -9.01 -20.89 3.43
CA VAL A 245 -9.14 -21.32 2.03
C VAL A 245 -9.01 -20.11 1.12
N PHE A 246 -8.01 -20.12 0.25
CA PHE A 246 -7.82 -19.10 -0.77
C PHE A 246 -8.89 -19.24 -1.86
N ARG A 247 -9.88 -18.35 -1.88
CA ARG A 247 -11.04 -18.38 -2.77
C ARG A 247 -10.72 -18.20 -4.27
N PRO A 248 -9.77 -17.35 -4.70
CA PRO A 248 -9.48 -17.21 -6.12
C PRO A 248 -9.06 -18.56 -6.70
N PHE A 249 -9.76 -18.97 -7.76
CA PHE A 249 -9.59 -20.28 -8.43
C PHE A 249 -10.00 -21.51 -7.61
N SER A 250 -10.64 -21.34 -6.45
CA SER A 250 -11.18 -22.44 -5.64
C SER A 250 -12.64 -22.73 -5.93
N ALA A 251 -13.02 -24.00 -5.88
CA ALA A 251 -14.40 -24.46 -6.01
C ALA A 251 -14.88 -25.04 -4.67
N GLY A 252 -15.55 -24.23 -3.86
CA GLY A 252 -15.94 -24.61 -2.50
C GLY A 252 -14.74 -24.69 -1.58
N GLU A 253 -14.45 -25.88 -1.06
CA GLU A 253 -13.31 -26.17 -0.18
C GLU A 253 -12.06 -26.68 -0.95
N SER A 254 -12.18 -26.84 -2.28
CA SER A 254 -11.10 -27.31 -3.15
C SER A 254 -10.27 -26.14 -3.67
N GLY A 255 -8.97 -26.15 -3.37
CA GLY A 255 -7.97 -25.17 -3.79
C GLY A 255 -6.89 -24.96 -2.72
N ALA A 256 -6.14 -23.86 -2.78
CA ALA A 256 -5.06 -23.60 -1.82
C ALA A 256 -5.65 -23.37 -0.41
N ARG A 257 -5.21 -24.18 0.56
CA ARG A 257 -5.75 -24.25 1.90
C ARG A 257 -4.63 -24.37 2.93
N THR A 258 -4.77 -23.64 4.03
CA THR A 258 -3.92 -23.78 5.23
C THR A 258 -4.79 -24.13 6.42
N ASP A 259 -4.45 -25.19 7.13
CA ASP A 259 -5.08 -25.63 8.37
C ASP A 259 -4.09 -25.50 9.52
N VAL A 260 -4.54 -24.94 10.64
CA VAL A 260 -3.77 -24.80 11.87
C VAL A 260 -4.51 -25.52 12.97
N THR A 261 -3.82 -26.42 13.65
CA THR A 261 -4.30 -27.02 14.89
C THR A 261 -3.38 -26.61 16.02
N GLN A 262 -3.97 -26.32 17.18
CA GLN A 262 -3.24 -25.86 18.35
C GLN A 262 -3.86 -26.53 19.58
N SER A 263 -3.04 -27.04 20.50
CA SER A 263 -3.49 -27.59 21.75
C SER A 263 -2.63 -27.18 22.93
N LEU A 264 -3.28 -26.95 24.06
CA LEU A 264 -2.67 -26.61 25.34
C LEU A 264 -3.29 -27.51 26.42
N THR A 265 -2.51 -28.44 26.95
CA THR A 265 -3.01 -29.49 27.87
C THR A 265 -2.25 -29.45 29.19
N LEU A 266 -2.97 -29.31 30.31
CA LEU A 266 -2.38 -29.29 31.65
C LEU A 266 -1.84 -30.68 32.01
N VAL A 267 -0.54 -30.78 32.27
CA VAL A 267 0.12 -32.03 32.65
C VAL A 267 0.30 -32.10 34.15
N GLU A 268 0.88 -31.06 34.73
CA GLU A 268 1.28 -31.04 36.14
C GLU A 268 1.05 -29.67 36.79
N THR A 269 0.92 -29.64 38.11
CA THR A 269 0.79 -28.43 38.92
C THR A 269 1.83 -28.52 40.03
N VAL A 270 2.81 -27.62 40.02
CA VAL A 270 3.94 -27.63 40.95
C VAL A 270 3.73 -26.53 41.98
N THR A 271 3.63 -26.90 43.26
CA THR A 271 3.51 -25.92 44.34
C THR A 271 4.87 -25.60 44.95
N PRO A 272 5.03 -24.42 45.61
CA PRO A 272 6.29 -24.06 46.27
C PRO A 272 6.74 -25.06 47.35
N ASP A 273 5.81 -25.81 47.96
CA ASP A 273 6.08 -26.77 49.03
C ASP A 273 6.56 -28.14 48.51
N ASP A 274 6.42 -28.41 47.20
CA ASP A 274 6.81 -29.69 46.58
C ASP A 274 8.30 -29.74 46.16
N THR A 275 9.06 -28.65 46.30
CA THR A 275 10.51 -28.66 46.08
C THR A 275 11.23 -29.24 47.32
N PRO A 276 11.97 -30.36 47.21
CA PRO A 276 12.65 -30.94 48.36
C PRO A 276 13.69 -29.97 48.96
N ASP A 277 13.54 -29.67 50.25
CA ASP A 277 14.53 -29.02 51.12
C ASP A 277 15.77 -29.93 51.31
N GLU A 278 16.53 -30.22 50.26
CA GLU A 278 17.81 -30.95 50.38
C GLU A 278 18.88 -30.34 49.49
N VAL A 279 19.34 -29.13 49.83
CA VAL A 279 20.77 -28.81 49.78
C VAL A 279 21.09 -27.97 51.02
N ALA A 280 21.68 -28.62 52.02
CA ALA A 280 22.31 -27.97 53.14
C ALA A 280 23.29 -26.90 52.63
N ALA A 281 23.24 -25.71 53.24
CA ALA A 281 24.13 -24.62 52.97
C ALA A 281 25.60 -25.03 53.17
N ASP A 282 26.32 -25.26 52.07
CA ASP A 282 27.77 -25.08 52.01
C ASP A 282 28.03 -23.63 51.59
N GLU A 283 28.59 -22.85 52.51
CA GLU A 283 29.09 -21.50 52.30
C GLU A 283 30.34 -21.50 51.40
N ASP A 284 30.22 -21.84 50.10
CA ASP A 284 31.14 -21.32 49.07
C ASP A 284 30.74 -21.73 47.63
N THR A 285 29.53 -21.43 47.17
CA THR A 285 29.26 -21.38 45.71
C THR A 285 28.10 -20.44 45.38
N THR A 286 28.37 -19.46 44.51
CA THR A 286 27.41 -18.50 43.98
C THR A 286 26.45 -19.15 42.97
N ALA A 287 25.50 -19.95 43.45
CA ALA A 287 24.38 -20.45 42.66
C ALA A 287 23.08 -20.32 43.46
N ALA A 288 22.55 -19.09 43.52
CA ALA A 288 21.25 -18.83 44.10
C ALA A 288 20.14 -19.41 43.20
N ALA A 289 19.20 -20.13 43.82
CA ALA A 289 17.93 -20.54 43.22
C ALA A 289 17.24 -19.35 42.51
N PRO A 290 16.55 -19.56 41.37
CA PRO A 290 15.91 -18.47 40.64
C PRO A 290 14.64 -18.04 41.38
N ARG A 291 14.80 -17.19 42.40
CA ARG A 291 13.77 -16.22 42.77
C ARG A 291 13.60 -15.35 41.53
N THR A 292 12.55 -15.59 40.74
CA THR A 292 12.17 -14.78 39.58
C THR A 292 11.88 -13.36 40.06
N LYS A 293 12.94 -12.53 40.18
CA LYS A 293 12.81 -11.09 40.22
C LYS A 293 12.04 -10.72 38.97
N ALA A 294 10.87 -10.07 39.12
CA ALA A 294 10.12 -9.57 37.98
C ALA A 294 11.07 -8.70 37.15
N ALA A 295 11.44 -9.20 35.97
CA ALA A 295 12.34 -8.51 35.08
C ALA A 295 11.70 -7.18 34.66
N GLU A 296 12.50 -6.13 34.52
CA GLU A 296 12.02 -4.88 33.92
C GLU A 296 11.52 -5.18 32.49
N PHE A 297 10.27 -4.81 32.21
CA PHE A 297 9.67 -4.94 30.90
C PHE A 297 9.82 -3.64 30.12
N ALA A 298 9.99 -3.72 28.79
CA ALA A 298 10.31 -2.56 27.97
C ALA A 298 9.09 -1.67 27.67
N ARG A 299 7.93 -2.30 27.45
CA ARG A 299 6.67 -1.62 27.11
C ARG A 299 5.49 -2.48 27.53
N ARG A 300 4.29 -1.88 27.55
CA ARG A 300 3.01 -2.57 27.63
C ARG A 300 2.39 -2.69 26.25
N THR A 301 1.80 -3.83 25.95
CA THR A 301 1.11 -4.13 24.68
C THR A 301 -0.07 -5.08 24.95
N THR A 302 -0.78 -5.52 23.92
CA THR A 302 -1.94 -6.42 24.04
C THR A 302 -1.67 -7.76 23.34
N LEU A 303 -2.66 -8.66 23.36
CA LEU A 303 -2.62 -9.91 22.59
C LEU A 303 -2.66 -9.70 21.06
N LEU A 304 -2.97 -8.50 20.55
CA LEU A 304 -3.02 -8.25 19.12
C LEU A 304 -1.69 -8.61 18.45
N PHE A 305 -1.76 -9.31 17.32
CA PHE A 305 -0.59 -9.61 16.51
C PHE A 305 0.08 -8.32 16.06
N GLU A 306 1.41 -8.29 16.18
CA GLU A 306 2.20 -7.16 15.74
C GLU A 306 2.84 -7.53 14.40
N HIS A 307 2.38 -6.87 13.35
CA HIS A 307 2.90 -7.05 12.01
C HIS A 307 4.28 -6.41 11.92
N GLU A 308 5.31 -7.22 11.72
CA GLU A 308 6.58 -6.72 11.22
C GLU A 308 6.32 -6.29 9.77
N ALA A 309 6.48 -5.01 9.44
CA ALA A 309 6.27 -4.49 8.10
C ALA A 309 7.14 -5.28 7.12
N GLY A 310 6.54 -6.30 6.48
CA GLY A 310 7.19 -7.59 6.21
C GLY A 310 8.57 -7.40 5.64
N ALA A 311 9.62 -7.43 6.48
CA ALA A 311 10.96 -7.02 6.06
C ALA A 311 11.26 -7.69 4.73
N VAL A 312 11.48 -6.90 3.66
CA VAL A 312 12.06 -7.50 2.45
C VAL A 312 13.32 -8.17 2.99
N PRO A 313 13.50 -9.49 2.83
CA PRO A 313 14.65 -10.16 3.40
C PRO A 313 15.89 -9.35 3.04
N ALA A 314 16.55 -8.78 4.06
CA ALA A 314 17.80 -8.08 3.80
C ALA A 314 18.71 -9.13 3.16
N GLY A 315 19.15 -8.88 1.92
CA GLY A 315 20.03 -9.82 1.25
C GLY A 315 21.21 -10.12 2.15
N THR A 316 21.39 -11.37 2.58
CA THR A 316 22.58 -11.78 3.33
C THR A 316 23.77 -12.04 2.39
N ALA A 317 23.54 -11.86 1.09
CA ALA A 317 24.50 -12.06 0.02
C ALA A 317 25.67 -11.07 0.14
N ASN A 318 26.88 -11.59 0.09
CA ASN A 318 28.09 -10.79 0.00
C ASN A 318 28.33 -10.35 -1.46
N LEU A 319 29.25 -9.39 -1.65
CA LEU A 319 29.58 -8.85 -2.98
C LEU A 319 29.95 -9.93 -4.02
N GLU A 320 30.67 -10.97 -3.60
CA GLU A 320 31.11 -12.05 -4.50
C GLU A 320 29.95 -12.90 -5.01
N THR A 321 29.00 -13.24 -4.13
CA THR A 321 27.79 -13.97 -4.51
C THR A 321 26.93 -13.17 -5.49
N VAL A 322 26.81 -11.85 -5.29
CA VAL A 322 26.07 -10.96 -6.20
C VAL A 322 26.74 -10.92 -7.58
N ALA A 323 28.08 -10.77 -7.63
CA ALA A 323 28.82 -10.75 -8.88
C ALA A 323 28.69 -12.08 -9.65
N ALA A 324 28.70 -13.22 -8.95
CA ALA A 324 28.49 -14.54 -9.56
C ALA A 324 27.06 -14.70 -10.12
N SER A 325 26.04 -14.29 -9.38
CA SER A 325 24.64 -14.29 -9.83
C SER A 325 24.45 -13.42 -11.08
N LEU A 326 25.07 -12.24 -11.10
CA LEU A 326 25.06 -11.32 -12.24
C LEU A 326 25.70 -11.93 -13.48
N ALA A 327 26.88 -12.55 -13.33
CA ALA A 327 27.57 -13.22 -14.43
C ALA A 327 26.75 -14.40 -14.98
N SER A 328 26.10 -15.18 -14.11
CA SER A 328 25.24 -16.29 -14.49
C SER A 328 24.00 -15.82 -15.28
N LEU A 329 23.35 -14.74 -14.82
CA LEU A 329 22.21 -14.15 -15.51
C LEU A 329 22.61 -13.59 -16.90
N ALA A 330 23.74 -12.91 -16.99
CA ALA A 330 24.25 -12.40 -18.25
C ALA A 330 24.59 -13.53 -19.23
N ALA A 331 25.20 -14.62 -18.76
CA ALA A 331 25.52 -15.79 -19.58
C ALA A 331 24.25 -16.50 -20.09
N ARG A 332 23.25 -16.72 -19.22
CA ARG A 332 22.01 -17.41 -19.60
C ARG A 332 21.19 -16.64 -20.65
N THR A 333 21.23 -15.32 -20.59
CA THR A 333 20.46 -14.49 -21.53
C THR A 333 21.12 -14.33 -22.90
N GLN A 334 22.33 -14.87 -23.12
CA GLN A 334 23.11 -14.66 -24.35
C GLN A 334 22.36 -15.06 -25.62
N ASP A 335 21.64 -16.18 -25.59
CA ASP A 335 20.96 -16.76 -26.75
C ASP A 335 19.43 -16.63 -26.71
N GLY A 336 18.89 -15.86 -25.76
CA GLY A 336 17.46 -15.66 -25.56
C GLY A 336 17.09 -15.54 -24.08
N VAL A 337 15.87 -15.11 -23.81
CA VAL A 337 15.34 -14.98 -22.45
C VAL A 337 14.37 -16.11 -22.18
N ASP A 338 14.61 -16.82 -21.08
CA ASP A 338 13.72 -17.87 -20.56
C ASP A 338 13.06 -17.44 -19.23
N LYS A 339 12.19 -18.31 -18.69
CA LYS A 339 11.45 -18.02 -17.45
C LYS A 339 12.38 -17.91 -16.25
N GLU A 340 13.42 -18.73 -16.22
CA GLU A 340 14.43 -18.79 -15.16
C GLU A 340 15.24 -17.49 -15.08
N SER A 341 15.48 -16.82 -16.21
CA SER A 341 16.16 -15.51 -16.25
C SER A 341 15.42 -14.46 -15.42
N ALA A 342 14.08 -14.44 -15.45
CA ALA A 342 13.28 -13.51 -14.64
C ALA A 342 13.41 -13.80 -13.13
N VAL A 343 13.44 -15.08 -12.75
CA VAL A 343 13.65 -15.52 -11.35
C VAL A 343 15.05 -15.13 -10.86
N MET A 344 16.08 -15.37 -11.68
CA MET A 344 17.46 -14.97 -11.38
C MET A 344 17.60 -13.46 -11.21
N PHE A 345 16.92 -12.66 -12.04
CA PHE A 345 16.90 -11.21 -11.90
C PHE A 345 16.21 -10.75 -10.61
N ALA A 346 15.05 -11.32 -10.27
CA ALA A 346 14.37 -11.01 -9.00
C ALA A 346 15.26 -11.33 -7.78
N ARG A 347 16.01 -12.44 -7.85
CA ARG A 347 17.01 -12.80 -6.83
C ARG A 347 18.16 -11.81 -6.77
N LEU A 348 18.70 -11.39 -7.92
CA LEU A 348 19.74 -10.34 -7.99
C LEU A 348 19.27 -9.05 -7.29
N VAL A 349 18.04 -8.60 -7.53
CA VAL A 349 17.48 -7.42 -6.85
C VAL A 349 17.43 -7.62 -5.33
N ALA A 350 17.01 -8.79 -4.86
CA ALA A 350 16.97 -9.10 -3.43
C ALA A 350 18.38 -9.12 -2.81
N ASP A 351 19.34 -9.75 -3.47
CA ASP A 351 20.73 -9.83 -2.99
C ASP A 351 21.38 -8.43 -2.92
N LEU A 352 21.09 -7.56 -3.89
CA LEU A 352 21.59 -6.17 -3.91
C LEU A 352 21.09 -5.31 -2.74
N ARG A 353 19.93 -5.62 -2.14
CA ARG A 353 19.38 -4.86 -0.99
C ARG A 353 20.25 -4.94 0.26
N GLY A 354 21.06 -5.99 0.39
CA GLY A 354 21.99 -6.16 1.51
C GLY A 354 23.30 -5.36 1.38
N LEU A 355 23.60 -4.83 0.19
CA LEU A 355 24.87 -4.18 -0.06
C LEU A 355 24.86 -2.71 0.35
N GLN A 356 25.91 -2.29 1.06
CA GLN A 356 26.20 -0.89 1.36
C GLN A 356 26.70 -0.14 0.12
N LEU A 357 26.65 1.19 0.15
CA LEU A 357 27.10 2.06 -0.95
C LEU A 357 28.50 1.68 -1.48
N ALA A 358 29.48 1.46 -0.59
CA ALA A 358 30.84 1.12 -1.00
C ALA A 358 30.91 -0.19 -1.81
N SER A 359 30.11 -1.20 -1.43
CA SER A 359 30.02 -2.47 -2.14
C SER A 359 29.30 -2.32 -3.48
N LEU A 360 28.22 -1.51 -3.53
CA LEU A 360 27.51 -1.19 -4.78
C LEU A 360 28.42 -0.47 -5.76
N SER A 361 29.12 0.60 -5.33
CA SER A 361 30.07 1.32 -6.17
C SER A 361 31.16 0.39 -6.71
N LYS A 362 31.75 -0.44 -5.84
CA LYS A 362 32.76 -1.42 -6.24
C LYS A 362 32.23 -2.42 -7.27
N LEU A 363 30.98 -2.89 -7.13
CA LEU A 363 30.35 -3.79 -8.09
C LEU A 363 30.24 -3.15 -9.47
N PHE A 364 29.78 -1.90 -9.54
CA PHE A 364 29.66 -1.16 -10.81
C PHE A 364 31.02 -0.87 -11.45
N ASP A 365 32.02 -0.49 -10.65
CA ASP A 365 33.38 -0.22 -11.14
C ASP A 365 34.06 -1.47 -11.70
N GLN A 366 33.77 -2.65 -11.13
CA GLN A 366 34.32 -3.94 -11.57
C GLN A 366 33.56 -4.56 -12.76
N THR A 367 32.38 -4.05 -13.10
CA THR A 367 31.53 -4.62 -14.15
C THR A 367 31.80 -3.95 -15.49
N GLU A 368 32.74 -4.51 -16.26
CA GLU A 368 33.06 -4.06 -17.61
C GLU A 368 32.11 -4.61 -18.69
N ASP A 369 31.51 -5.79 -18.45
CA ASP A 369 30.61 -6.42 -19.42
C ASP A 369 29.34 -5.57 -19.62
N PRO A 370 29.03 -5.10 -20.85
CA PRO A 370 27.91 -4.19 -21.10
C PRO A 370 26.54 -4.77 -20.72
N ARG A 371 26.38 -6.10 -20.82
CA ARG A 371 25.13 -6.79 -20.52
C ARG A 371 24.94 -6.93 -19.01
N GLN A 372 25.98 -7.33 -18.28
CA GLN A 372 25.99 -7.30 -16.81
C GLN A 372 25.71 -5.89 -16.29
N ARG A 373 26.38 -4.88 -16.84
CA ARG A 373 26.15 -3.47 -16.48
C ARG A 373 24.70 -3.06 -16.70
N ARG A 374 24.07 -3.50 -17.79
CA ARG A 374 22.66 -3.24 -18.07
C ARG A 374 21.72 -3.89 -17.04
N PHE A 375 21.98 -5.12 -16.64
CA PHE A 375 21.21 -5.77 -15.56
C PHE A 375 21.36 -5.04 -14.22
N LEU A 376 22.55 -4.51 -13.90
CA LEU A 376 22.75 -3.70 -12.70
C LEU A 376 21.97 -2.38 -12.77
N LEU A 377 22.00 -1.68 -13.91
CA LEU A 377 21.22 -0.46 -14.11
C LEU A 377 19.70 -0.70 -14.08
N ASP A 378 19.25 -1.88 -14.49
CA ASP A 378 17.85 -2.30 -14.38
C ASP A 378 17.48 -2.70 -12.94
N ALA A 379 18.39 -3.34 -12.21
CA ALA A 379 18.14 -3.85 -10.87
C ALA A 379 18.19 -2.74 -9.80
N LEU A 380 19.14 -1.81 -9.90
CA LEU A 380 19.40 -0.80 -8.87
C LEU A 380 18.16 0.05 -8.51
N PRO A 381 17.33 0.50 -9.47
CA PRO A 381 16.08 1.19 -9.15
C PRO A 381 15.06 0.37 -8.34
N LEU A 382 15.10 -0.97 -8.46
CA LEU A 382 14.20 -1.92 -7.80
C LEU A 382 14.69 -2.36 -6.40
N VAL A 383 15.96 -2.07 -6.09
CA VAL A 383 16.56 -2.32 -4.76
C VAL A 383 15.84 -1.46 -3.72
N ALA A 384 15.54 -0.21 -4.06
CA ALA A 384 14.73 0.72 -3.26
C ALA A 384 15.28 0.98 -1.84
N THR A 385 16.60 1.13 -1.71
CA THR A 385 17.28 1.55 -0.46
C THR A 385 17.93 2.91 -0.61
N ALA A 386 18.24 3.60 0.49
CA ALA A 386 18.94 4.88 0.44
C ALA A 386 20.30 4.75 -0.25
N GLU A 387 21.03 3.68 0.02
CA GLU A 387 22.33 3.35 -0.56
C GLU A 387 22.22 3.14 -2.09
N SER A 388 21.15 2.51 -2.56
CA SER A 388 20.92 2.32 -4.00
C SER A 388 20.64 3.65 -4.73
N LEU A 389 19.95 4.59 -4.06
CA LEU A 389 19.70 5.93 -4.60
C LEU A 389 20.99 6.75 -4.64
N GLU A 390 21.81 6.67 -3.59
CA GLU A 390 23.13 7.33 -3.54
C GLU A 390 24.06 6.79 -4.63
N ALA A 391 24.04 5.47 -4.87
CA ALA A 391 24.81 4.86 -5.96
C ALA A 391 24.38 5.39 -7.34
N MET A 392 23.07 5.50 -7.60
CA MET A 392 22.56 6.10 -8.85
C MET A 392 22.98 7.56 -9.01
N LEU A 393 22.96 8.34 -7.93
CA LEU A 393 23.45 9.73 -7.94
C LEU A 393 24.96 9.81 -8.19
N ALA A 394 25.74 8.89 -7.66
CA ALA A 394 27.18 8.82 -7.93
C ALA A 394 27.45 8.51 -9.41
N LEU A 395 26.72 7.56 -10.00
CA LEU A 395 26.78 7.26 -11.44
C LEU A 395 26.42 8.50 -12.29
N TRP A 396 25.36 9.22 -11.92
CA TRP A 396 24.98 10.47 -12.58
C TRP A 396 26.07 11.54 -12.50
N ARG A 397 26.64 11.78 -11.30
CA ARG A 397 27.70 12.78 -11.09
C ARG A 397 29.00 12.45 -11.83
N SER A 398 29.27 11.16 -12.04
CA SER A 398 30.43 10.68 -12.79
C SER A 398 30.20 10.60 -14.31
N GLU A 399 29.09 11.16 -14.81
CA GLU A 399 28.70 11.16 -16.23
C GLU A 399 28.54 9.75 -16.84
N GLN A 400 28.29 8.75 -15.99
CA GLN A 400 28.08 7.37 -16.39
C GLN A 400 26.61 7.04 -16.74
N LEU A 401 25.71 8.02 -16.61
CA LEU A 401 24.30 7.94 -16.98
C LEU A 401 23.95 9.06 -17.96
N SER A 402 23.27 8.71 -19.05
CA SER A 402 22.66 9.67 -19.96
C SER A 402 21.47 10.38 -19.32
N GLY A 403 21.05 11.52 -19.91
CA GLY A 403 19.85 12.23 -19.46
C GLY A 403 18.58 11.37 -19.51
N ALA A 404 18.44 10.50 -20.51
CA ALA A 404 17.32 9.59 -20.64
C ALA A 404 17.32 8.48 -19.57
N GLU A 405 18.50 7.95 -19.23
CA GLU A 405 18.64 6.95 -18.15
C GLU A 405 18.33 7.56 -16.78
N MET A 406 18.81 8.78 -16.52
CA MET A 406 18.47 9.55 -15.32
C MET A 406 16.95 9.76 -15.21
N ASP A 407 16.32 10.20 -16.30
CA ASP A 407 14.88 10.45 -16.36
C ASP A 407 14.05 9.17 -16.15
N SER A 408 14.51 8.05 -16.69
CA SER A 408 13.90 6.73 -16.51
C SER A 408 14.01 6.27 -15.05
N TRP A 409 15.18 6.46 -14.43
CA TRP A 409 15.38 6.18 -13.02
C TRP A 409 14.49 7.06 -12.13
N LEU A 410 14.44 8.37 -12.36
CA LEU A 410 13.57 9.28 -11.62
C LEU A 410 12.09 8.87 -11.69
N ALA A 411 11.63 8.42 -12.87
CA ALA A 411 10.27 7.92 -13.06
C ALA A 411 9.97 6.61 -12.29
N SER A 412 10.99 5.88 -11.84
CA SER A 412 10.83 4.63 -11.07
C SER A 412 10.71 4.86 -9.55
N ILE A 413 11.25 5.96 -9.03
CA ILE A 413 11.26 6.28 -7.59
C ILE A 413 9.86 6.26 -6.95
N PRO A 414 8.79 6.79 -7.60
CA PRO A 414 7.44 6.78 -7.02
C PRO A 414 6.85 5.40 -6.73
N PHE A 415 7.42 4.33 -7.31
CA PHE A 415 6.99 2.95 -7.15
C PHE A 415 7.79 2.20 -6.07
N GLN A 416 8.61 2.92 -5.30
CA GLN A 416 9.32 2.38 -4.15
C GLN A 416 8.37 2.34 -2.96
N ALA A 417 7.79 1.17 -2.76
CA ALA A 417 6.65 0.95 -1.87
C ALA A 417 6.95 1.15 -0.38
N ARG A 418 8.20 0.97 0.05
CA ARG A 418 8.64 1.11 1.45
C ARG A 418 9.62 2.26 1.59
N ALA A 419 9.12 3.45 1.29
CA ALA A 419 9.90 4.67 1.40
C ALA A 419 10.27 4.96 2.86
N LYS A 420 11.55 5.21 3.12
CA LYS A 420 12.05 5.62 4.43
C LYS A 420 12.56 7.08 4.38
N PRO A 421 12.59 7.80 5.52
CA PRO A 421 13.09 9.18 5.56
C PRO A 421 14.51 9.33 4.98
N GLU A 422 15.38 8.34 5.19
CA GLU A 422 16.77 8.36 4.70
C GLU A 422 16.85 8.42 3.16
N MET A 423 15.85 7.85 2.47
CA MET A 423 15.76 7.91 1.01
C MET A 423 15.45 9.32 0.51
N ILE A 424 14.69 10.12 1.27
CA ILE A 424 14.49 11.54 0.98
C ILE A 424 15.82 12.28 1.14
N THR A 425 16.55 12.02 2.23
CA THR A 425 17.88 12.62 2.47
C THR A 425 18.84 12.38 1.31
N ALA A 426 18.90 11.14 0.81
CA ALA A 426 19.73 10.80 -0.34
C ALA A 426 19.42 11.65 -1.59
N LEU A 427 18.14 11.96 -1.82
CA LEU A 427 17.68 12.69 -3.01
C LEU A 427 17.63 14.22 -2.84
N LEU A 428 17.77 14.75 -1.62
CA LEU A 428 17.76 16.21 -1.36
C LEU A 428 18.69 17.01 -2.28
N PRO A 429 19.91 16.55 -2.63
CA PRO A 429 20.79 17.28 -3.54
C PRO A 429 20.20 17.52 -4.94
N LEU A 430 19.22 16.72 -5.38
CA LEU A 430 18.52 16.94 -6.65
C LEU A 430 17.59 18.16 -6.64
N LEU A 431 17.27 18.66 -5.43
CA LEU A 431 16.41 19.82 -5.22
C LEU A 431 17.19 21.12 -4.99
N ASP A 432 18.52 21.08 -5.04
CA ASP A 432 19.35 22.29 -4.91
C ASP A 432 19.36 23.09 -6.22
N GLY A 433 19.46 24.43 -6.11
CA GLY A 433 19.52 25.32 -7.28
C GLY A 433 18.21 25.37 -8.08
N LEU A 434 18.31 25.22 -9.40
CA LEU A 434 17.17 25.06 -10.31
C LEU A 434 16.95 23.56 -10.57
N PRO A 435 15.99 22.93 -9.88
CA PRO A 435 15.83 21.48 -9.93
C PRO A 435 15.24 21.02 -11.26
N ARG A 436 15.62 19.81 -11.68
CA ARG A 436 15.04 19.18 -12.87
C ARG A 436 13.55 18.86 -12.64
N PRO A 437 12.67 19.03 -13.65
CA PRO A 437 11.24 18.76 -13.48
C PRO A 437 10.90 17.36 -12.97
N LYS A 438 11.51 16.32 -13.55
CA LYS A 438 11.30 14.94 -13.10
C LYS A 438 11.84 14.68 -11.69
N ALA A 439 12.88 15.40 -11.27
CA ALA A 439 13.39 15.27 -9.90
C ALA A 439 12.41 15.84 -8.88
N LEU A 440 11.80 17.00 -9.17
CA LEU A 440 10.73 17.56 -8.32
C LEU A 440 9.55 16.60 -8.18
N LEU A 441 9.09 16.01 -9.29
CA LEU A 441 7.96 15.07 -9.29
C LEU A 441 8.30 13.75 -8.57
N ALA A 442 9.52 13.22 -8.77
CA ALA A 442 9.97 11.99 -8.14
C ALA A 442 10.14 12.14 -6.62
N VAL A 443 10.83 13.19 -6.16
CA VAL A 443 11.08 13.42 -4.73
C VAL A 443 9.76 13.74 -4.00
N SER A 444 8.87 14.51 -4.62
CA SER A 444 7.55 14.77 -4.03
C SER A 444 6.67 13.52 -3.94
N ALA A 445 6.72 12.62 -4.92
CA ALA A 445 6.02 11.35 -4.82
C ALA A 445 6.59 10.44 -3.72
N LEU A 446 7.91 10.46 -3.51
CA LEU A 446 8.55 9.76 -2.38
C LEU A 446 8.11 10.33 -1.03
N VAL A 447 7.98 11.67 -0.92
CA VAL A 447 7.41 12.32 0.27
C VAL A 447 6.02 11.78 0.58
N HIS A 448 5.14 11.68 -0.41
CA HIS A 448 3.81 11.12 -0.21
C HIS A 448 3.85 9.71 0.38
N ARG A 449 4.75 8.85 -0.10
CA ARG A 449 4.94 7.49 0.44
C ARG A 449 5.43 7.48 1.88
N VAL A 450 6.38 8.36 2.23
CA VAL A 450 6.85 8.51 3.62
C VAL A 450 5.74 9.05 4.53
N CYS A 451 4.80 9.81 4.01
CA CYS A 451 3.69 10.39 4.77
C CYS A 451 2.43 9.53 4.84
N GLU A 452 2.37 8.43 4.10
CA GLU A 452 1.23 7.52 4.07
C GLU A 452 0.98 6.95 5.49
N GLY A 453 -0.23 7.16 6.04
CA GLY A 453 -0.60 6.75 7.39
C GLY A 453 -0.21 7.68 8.54
N ARG A 454 0.39 8.86 8.27
CA ARG A 454 0.76 9.87 9.28
C ARG A 454 -0.16 11.10 9.22
N ALA A 455 -0.59 11.61 10.37
CA ALA A 455 -1.54 12.71 10.45
C ALA A 455 -0.89 14.08 10.17
N ASP A 456 0.27 14.36 10.77
CA ASP A 456 1.03 15.61 10.54
C ASP A 456 2.48 15.29 10.17
N CYS A 457 2.64 14.67 9.01
CA CYS A 457 3.93 14.17 8.52
C CYS A 457 5.05 15.25 8.47
N PRO A 458 4.81 16.50 8.02
CA PRO A 458 5.85 17.52 8.05
C PRO A 458 6.31 17.91 9.46
N ALA A 459 5.45 17.77 10.49
CA ALA A 459 5.85 18.00 11.88
C ALA A 459 6.62 16.81 12.47
N GLU A 460 6.28 15.58 12.06
CA GLU A 460 6.87 14.33 12.54
C GLU A 460 8.21 13.98 11.88
N VAL A 461 8.43 14.39 10.62
CA VAL A 461 9.59 14.00 9.80
C VAL A 461 10.32 15.22 9.26
N ALA A 462 11.54 15.45 9.76
CA ALA A 462 12.33 16.64 9.43
C ALA A 462 12.69 16.72 7.93
N GLU A 463 13.00 15.59 7.29
CA GLU A 463 13.32 15.49 5.88
C GLU A 463 12.16 15.96 4.99
N VAL A 464 10.93 15.61 5.37
CA VAL A 464 9.71 16.03 4.67
C VAL A 464 9.52 17.53 4.78
N ALA A 465 9.69 18.10 5.98
CA ALA A 465 9.60 19.55 6.20
C ALA A 465 10.58 20.33 5.30
N VAL A 466 11.81 19.81 5.13
CA VAL A 466 12.82 20.41 4.25
C VAL A 466 12.36 20.41 2.79
N VAL A 467 11.85 19.28 2.29
CA VAL A 467 11.35 19.19 0.91
C VAL A 467 10.17 20.14 0.70
N VAL A 468 9.18 20.11 1.59
CA VAL A 468 8.00 20.99 1.51
C VAL A 468 8.42 22.46 1.50
N SER A 469 9.30 22.87 2.41
CA SER A 469 9.82 24.24 2.45
C SER A 469 10.53 24.65 1.15
N ARG A 470 11.29 23.74 0.52
CA ARG A 470 11.94 23.99 -0.77
C ARG A 470 10.92 24.17 -1.90
N LEU A 471 9.89 23.31 -1.96
CA LEU A 471 8.81 23.41 -2.94
C LEU A 471 8.03 24.72 -2.79
N GLU A 472 7.68 25.09 -1.56
CA GLU A 472 6.92 26.32 -1.28
C GLU A 472 7.73 27.58 -1.61
N ARG A 473 9.06 27.54 -1.48
CA ARG A 473 9.92 28.66 -1.88
C ARG A 473 9.88 28.93 -3.39
N LEU A 474 9.70 27.89 -4.20
CA LEU A 474 9.57 28.03 -5.66
C LEU A 474 8.26 28.73 -6.06
N LEU A 475 7.25 28.77 -5.18
CA LEU A 475 6.01 29.50 -5.42
C LEU A 475 6.17 31.01 -5.29
N GLY A 476 7.16 31.49 -4.53
CA GLY A 476 7.31 32.91 -4.22
C GLY A 476 6.12 33.50 -3.45
N ALA A 477 5.94 34.82 -3.54
CA ALA A 477 4.82 35.51 -2.91
C ALA A 477 3.56 35.39 -3.78
N ASP A 478 2.49 34.83 -3.21
CA ASP A 478 1.18 34.66 -3.84
C ASP A 478 1.19 33.93 -5.20
N CYS A 479 2.18 33.07 -5.48
CA CYS A 479 2.35 32.43 -6.78
C CYS A 479 2.48 33.41 -7.97
N ARG A 480 2.93 34.64 -7.73
CA ARG A 480 3.17 35.61 -8.79
C ARG A 480 4.44 35.28 -9.56
N ALA A 481 4.32 35.24 -10.89
CA ALA A 481 5.44 35.05 -11.80
C ALA A 481 5.46 36.20 -12.83
N LEU A 482 6.65 36.73 -13.12
CA LEU A 482 6.84 37.87 -14.03
C LEU A 482 7.18 37.43 -15.47
N GLY A 483 7.59 36.17 -15.67
CA GLY A 483 7.96 35.63 -16.97
C GLY A 483 7.61 34.15 -17.14
N ARG A 484 7.69 33.66 -18.39
CA ARG A 484 7.34 32.28 -18.75
C ARG A 484 8.05 31.23 -17.89
N GLY A 485 9.37 31.32 -17.77
CA GLY A 485 10.15 30.34 -17.00
C GLY A 485 9.80 30.31 -15.51
N GLU A 486 9.49 31.47 -14.90
CA GLU A 486 9.01 31.54 -13.52
C GLU A 486 7.63 30.90 -13.39
N THR A 487 6.71 31.18 -14.32
CA THR A 487 5.37 30.58 -14.34
C THR A 487 5.45 29.05 -14.46
N ASP A 488 6.32 28.54 -15.32
CA ASP A 488 6.52 27.11 -15.51
C ASP A 488 7.05 26.44 -14.23
N MET A 489 7.97 27.10 -13.51
CA MET A 489 8.45 26.63 -12.21
C MET A 489 7.39 26.68 -11.11
N VAL A 490 6.55 27.73 -11.05
CA VAL A 490 5.43 27.82 -10.10
C VAL A 490 4.43 26.70 -10.35
N LEU A 491 4.05 26.45 -11.61
CA LEU A 491 3.12 25.37 -11.98
C LEU A 491 3.67 23.99 -11.62
N LEU A 492 4.95 23.76 -11.89
CA LEU A 492 5.64 22.52 -11.55
C LEU A 492 5.76 22.33 -10.03
N ALA A 493 6.02 23.39 -9.27
CA ALA A 493 6.06 23.34 -7.81
C ALA A 493 4.67 23.03 -7.22
N LEU A 494 3.59 23.62 -7.75
CA LEU A 494 2.21 23.28 -7.37
C LEU A 494 1.88 21.82 -7.67
N ARG A 495 2.32 21.29 -8.82
CA ARG A 495 2.17 19.88 -9.19
C ARG A 495 2.98 18.96 -8.27
N ALA A 496 4.19 19.34 -7.91
CA ALA A 496 5.01 18.63 -6.93
C ALA A 496 4.37 18.64 -5.53
N LEU A 497 3.81 19.76 -5.05
CA LEU A 497 3.04 19.78 -3.81
C LEU A 497 1.80 18.88 -3.89
N GLY A 498 1.12 18.86 -5.05
CA GLY A 498 0.03 17.93 -5.32
C GLY A 498 0.44 16.46 -5.34
N ASN A 499 1.67 16.15 -5.77
CA ASN A 499 2.27 14.83 -5.63
C ASN A 499 2.56 14.49 -4.17
N ALA A 500 3.16 15.41 -3.41
CA ALA A 500 3.50 15.20 -2.00
C ALA A 500 2.27 15.03 -1.10
N GLY A 501 1.15 15.69 -1.44
CA GLY A 501 -0.08 15.64 -0.64
C GLY A 501 -0.01 16.40 0.68
N VAL A 502 1.11 17.07 0.96
CA VAL A 502 1.39 17.79 2.20
C VAL A 502 1.87 19.21 1.90
N VAL A 503 1.49 20.15 2.76
CA VAL A 503 1.89 21.57 2.73
C VAL A 503 2.17 22.03 4.15
N SER A 504 2.98 23.06 4.33
CA SER A 504 3.26 23.63 5.66
C SER A 504 2.03 24.33 6.25
N SER A 505 1.18 24.89 5.39
CA SER A 505 -0.06 25.54 5.78
C SER A 505 -1.05 25.60 4.61
N PRO A 506 -2.35 25.41 4.86
CA PRO A 506 -3.40 25.62 3.85
C PRO A 506 -3.35 27.01 3.17
N ALA A 507 -2.87 28.02 3.89
CA ALA A 507 -2.76 29.37 3.38
C ALA A 507 -1.79 29.50 2.18
N VAL A 508 -0.82 28.60 2.06
CA VAL A 508 0.17 28.62 0.96
C VAL A 508 -0.53 28.44 -0.38
N LEU A 509 -1.37 27.40 -0.51
CA LEU A 509 -2.12 27.15 -1.75
C LEU A 509 -3.27 28.14 -1.91
N ALA A 510 -3.90 28.58 -0.81
CA ALA A 510 -4.99 29.56 -0.85
C ALA A 510 -4.61 30.86 -1.55
N ARG A 511 -3.44 31.43 -1.19
CA ARG A 511 -2.94 32.65 -1.82
C ARG A 511 -2.80 32.53 -3.35
N CYS A 512 -2.50 31.32 -3.84
CA CYS A 512 -2.30 31.07 -5.26
C CYS A 512 -3.62 31.02 -6.06
N TYR A 513 -4.67 30.39 -5.54
CA TYR A 513 -5.97 30.32 -6.24
C TYR A 513 -6.91 31.50 -5.95
N GLU A 514 -6.73 32.21 -4.83
CA GLU A 514 -7.54 33.40 -4.49
C GLU A 514 -7.05 34.66 -5.21
N SER A 515 -5.76 34.76 -5.48
CA SER A 515 -5.15 35.91 -6.17
C SER A 515 -5.62 36.00 -7.62
N THR A 516 -6.43 37.01 -7.92
CA THR A 516 -6.95 37.27 -9.28
C THR A 516 -5.90 37.81 -10.25
N SER A 517 -4.72 38.21 -9.75
CA SER A 517 -3.60 38.61 -10.61
C SER A 517 -2.88 37.42 -11.25
N ASN A 518 -3.09 36.21 -10.72
CA ASN A 518 -2.44 35.01 -11.23
C ASN A 518 -3.13 34.51 -12.50
N PRO A 519 -2.37 33.96 -13.46
CA PRO A 519 -2.93 33.25 -14.60
C PRO A 519 -3.89 32.14 -14.18
N LEU A 520 -4.88 31.84 -15.02
CA LEU A 520 -5.90 30.84 -14.73
C LEU A 520 -5.26 29.47 -14.44
N GLU A 521 -4.22 29.10 -15.17
CA GLU A 521 -3.47 27.85 -15.03
C GLU A 521 -2.88 27.70 -13.63
N VAL A 522 -2.31 28.78 -13.08
CA VAL A 522 -1.74 28.77 -11.72
C VAL A 522 -2.84 28.55 -10.68
N ARG A 523 -4.00 29.19 -10.87
CA ARG A 523 -5.15 29.03 -9.97
C ARG A 523 -5.73 27.61 -10.04
N LEU A 524 -5.82 27.04 -11.24
CA LEU A 524 -6.25 25.66 -11.46
C LEU A 524 -5.27 24.66 -10.84
N ALA A 525 -3.96 24.82 -11.07
CA ALA A 525 -2.92 23.97 -10.50
C ALA A 525 -2.92 24.02 -8.95
N ALA A 526 -3.17 25.19 -8.37
CA ALA A 526 -3.27 25.35 -6.92
C ALA A 526 -4.49 24.64 -6.31
N LEU A 527 -5.63 24.58 -7.01
CA LEU A 527 -6.78 23.73 -6.60
C LEU A 527 -6.47 22.24 -6.78
N GLN A 528 -5.75 21.87 -7.84
CA GLN A 528 -5.34 20.50 -8.09
C GLN A 528 -4.29 19.99 -7.09
N ALA A 529 -3.47 20.87 -6.50
CA ALA A 529 -2.50 20.52 -5.47
C ALA A 529 -3.13 19.89 -4.21
N TRP A 530 -4.44 20.07 -3.98
CA TRP A 530 -5.18 19.43 -2.89
C TRP A 530 -5.57 17.97 -3.17
N ARG A 531 -5.21 17.40 -4.33
CA ARG A 531 -5.71 16.07 -4.78
C ARG A 531 -5.39 14.89 -3.85
N ARG A 532 -4.33 15.01 -3.05
CA ARG A 532 -3.87 13.98 -2.10
C ARG A 532 -3.97 14.41 -0.63
N ALA A 533 -4.46 15.62 -0.39
CA ALA A 533 -4.58 16.15 0.96
C ALA A 533 -5.71 15.45 1.72
N PRO A 534 -5.52 15.13 3.02
CA PRO A 534 -6.55 14.53 3.85
C PRO A 534 -7.76 15.46 3.96
N CYS A 535 -8.95 14.88 4.15
CA CYS A 535 -10.20 15.64 4.13
C CYS A 535 -10.29 16.72 5.21
N GLU A 536 -9.65 16.50 6.36
CA GLU A 536 -9.57 17.41 7.49
C GLU A 536 -8.77 18.67 7.15
N ALA A 537 -7.79 18.57 6.24
CA ALA A 537 -6.95 19.69 5.82
C ALA A 537 -7.58 20.51 4.69
N GLN A 538 -8.57 19.97 3.97
CA GLN A 538 -9.13 20.65 2.79
C GLN A 538 -10.02 21.83 3.18
N PRO A 539 -9.76 23.04 2.61
CA PRO A 539 -10.59 24.22 2.87
C PRO A 539 -11.87 24.21 2.04
N SER A 540 -12.75 23.22 2.25
CA SER A 540 -13.96 23.00 1.43
C SER A 540 -14.87 24.24 1.32
N GLY A 541 -14.91 25.09 2.36
CA GLY A 541 -15.65 26.36 2.31
C GLY A 541 -15.10 27.35 1.28
N ALA A 542 -13.78 27.41 1.09
CA ALA A 542 -13.15 28.24 0.07
C ALA A 542 -13.43 27.72 -1.34
N PHE A 543 -13.40 26.39 -1.53
CA PHE A 543 -13.74 25.75 -2.80
C PHE A 543 -15.19 26.03 -3.19
N LEU A 544 -16.13 25.86 -2.25
CA LEU A 544 -17.54 26.16 -2.49
C LEU A 544 -17.77 27.64 -2.83
N LYS A 545 -17.03 28.56 -2.19
CA LYS A 545 -17.12 30.00 -2.51
C LYS A 545 -16.74 30.29 -3.96
N LEU A 546 -15.67 29.68 -4.47
CA LEU A 546 -15.26 29.81 -5.88
C LEU A 546 -16.29 29.19 -6.82
N TYR A 547 -16.83 28.02 -6.48
CA TYR A 547 -17.86 27.36 -7.27
C TYR A 547 -19.15 28.19 -7.40
N MET A 548 -19.58 28.83 -6.31
CA MET A 548 -20.79 29.67 -6.24
C MET A 548 -20.69 30.98 -7.03
N GLU A 549 -19.49 31.54 -7.22
CA GLU A 549 -19.33 32.84 -7.89
C GLU A 549 -19.47 32.72 -9.42
N GLN A 550 -20.63 33.09 -9.94
CA GLN A 550 -20.97 32.97 -11.36
C GLN A 550 -20.10 33.83 -12.29
N ARG A 551 -19.44 34.88 -11.77
CA ARG A 551 -18.55 35.74 -12.57
C ARG A 551 -17.18 35.12 -12.85
N LEU A 552 -16.81 34.06 -12.13
CA LEU A 552 -15.53 33.38 -12.35
C LEU A 552 -15.54 32.53 -13.63
N ASP A 553 -14.35 32.29 -14.16
CA ASP A 553 -14.16 31.42 -15.32
C ASP A 553 -14.72 30.01 -15.07
N VAL A 554 -15.33 29.42 -16.09
CA VAL A 554 -15.99 28.12 -16.00
C VAL A 554 -15.04 27.00 -15.59
N GLU A 555 -13.78 27.02 -16.06
CA GLU A 555 -12.77 26.03 -15.71
C GLU A 555 -12.46 26.10 -14.20
N LEU A 556 -12.34 27.32 -13.67
CA LEU A 556 -12.05 27.53 -12.25
C LEU A 556 -13.22 27.08 -11.36
N ARG A 557 -14.46 27.40 -11.76
CA ARG A 557 -15.66 26.99 -11.03
C ARG A 557 -15.82 25.47 -11.00
N ILE A 558 -15.59 24.81 -12.14
CA ILE A 558 -15.63 23.34 -12.25
C ILE A 558 -14.50 22.69 -11.45
N ALA A 559 -13.28 23.24 -11.50
CA ALA A 559 -12.15 22.75 -10.71
C ALA A 559 -12.41 22.88 -9.20
N ALA A 560 -13.01 23.99 -8.76
CA ALA A 560 -13.38 24.19 -7.36
C ALA A 560 -14.50 23.24 -6.91
N TYR A 561 -15.49 22.98 -7.77
CA TYR A 561 -16.49 21.94 -7.54
C TYR A 561 -15.85 20.55 -7.36
N LEU A 562 -14.98 20.15 -8.27
CA LEU A 562 -14.28 18.86 -8.19
C LEU A 562 -13.41 18.78 -6.93
N ALA A 563 -12.74 19.87 -6.53
CA ALA A 563 -11.97 19.93 -5.30
C ALA A 563 -12.87 19.71 -4.06
N ALA A 564 -14.04 20.35 -3.99
CA ALA A 564 -14.99 20.15 -2.89
C ALA A 564 -15.59 18.72 -2.88
N MET A 565 -15.82 18.13 -4.06
CA MET A 565 -16.39 16.79 -4.20
C MET A 565 -15.40 15.65 -3.90
N ARG A 566 -14.11 15.93 -3.69
CA ARG A 566 -13.14 14.93 -3.21
C ARG A 566 -13.45 14.44 -1.81
N CYS A 567 -13.92 15.34 -0.96
CA CYS A 567 -14.30 15.07 0.43
C CYS A 567 -15.76 15.49 0.66
N PRO A 568 -16.72 14.79 0.03
CA PRO A 568 -18.11 15.21 0.08
C PRO A 568 -18.70 14.96 1.46
N SER A 569 -19.65 15.80 1.82
CA SER A 569 -20.47 15.66 3.01
C SER A 569 -21.91 16.03 2.68
N PRO A 570 -22.90 15.63 3.50
CA PRO A 570 -24.29 16.07 3.30
C PRO A 570 -24.43 17.59 3.17
N PHE A 571 -23.61 18.36 3.90
CA PHE A 571 -23.57 19.82 3.81
C PHE A 571 -23.04 20.31 2.45
N ILE A 572 -21.92 19.77 1.98
CA ILE A 572 -21.34 20.11 0.67
C ILE A 572 -22.33 19.78 -0.45
N LEU A 573 -22.93 18.59 -0.41
CA LEU A 573 -23.89 18.13 -1.42
C LEU A 573 -25.13 19.00 -1.49
N ARG A 574 -25.64 19.46 -0.35
CA ARG A 574 -26.75 20.40 -0.31
C ARG A 574 -26.42 21.70 -1.05
N ILE A 575 -25.26 22.30 -0.76
CA ILE A 575 -24.82 23.53 -1.44
C ILE A 575 -24.63 23.28 -2.93
N VAL A 576 -23.98 22.17 -3.31
CA VAL A 576 -23.80 21.79 -4.72
C VAL A 576 -25.15 21.71 -5.45
N LYS A 577 -26.15 21.09 -4.84
CA LYS A 577 -27.50 20.96 -5.41
C LYS A 577 -28.19 22.33 -5.52
N ASP A 578 -28.14 23.14 -4.48
CA ASP A 578 -28.73 24.49 -4.48
C ASP A 578 -28.16 25.36 -5.60
N VAL A 579 -26.83 25.34 -5.77
CA VAL A 579 -26.14 26.04 -6.87
C VAL A 579 -26.53 25.47 -8.22
N LEU A 580 -26.55 24.14 -8.38
CA LEU A 580 -26.95 23.48 -9.62
C LEU A 580 -28.37 23.86 -10.06
N TYR A 581 -29.32 24.00 -9.14
CA TYR A 581 -30.69 24.39 -9.47
C TYR A 581 -30.80 25.85 -9.92
N ALA A 582 -29.98 26.72 -9.35
CA ALA A 582 -29.90 28.15 -9.67
C ALA A 582 -28.90 28.47 -10.80
N GLU A 583 -28.17 27.47 -11.30
CA GLU A 583 -27.10 27.69 -12.29
C GLU A 583 -27.67 28.13 -13.64
N GLU A 584 -27.14 29.24 -14.14
CA GLU A 584 -27.48 29.79 -15.46
C GLU A 584 -26.41 29.48 -16.51
N VAL A 585 -25.16 29.21 -16.08
CA VAL A 585 -24.07 28.86 -16.99
C VAL A 585 -24.15 27.38 -17.36
N ASN A 586 -24.66 27.11 -18.57
CA ASN A 586 -24.87 25.75 -19.09
C ASN A 586 -23.62 24.85 -19.02
N GLN A 587 -22.41 25.41 -19.11
CA GLN A 587 -21.17 24.64 -18.98
C GLN A 587 -21.04 24.01 -17.59
N VAL A 588 -21.17 24.83 -16.54
CA VAL A 588 -21.09 24.38 -15.15
C VAL A 588 -22.26 23.47 -14.81
N ALA A 589 -23.49 23.86 -15.21
CA ALA A 589 -24.68 23.07 -14.96
C ALA A 589 -24.60 21.67 -15.58
N SER A 590 -24.21 21.58 -16.86
CA SER A 590 -24.06 20.31 -17.58
C SER A 590 -23.00 19.42 -16.95
N PHE A 591 -21.86 19.99 -16.56
CA PHE A 591 -20.78 19.23 -15.94
C PHE A 591 -21.20 18.65 -14.59
N VAL A 592 -21.66 19.51 -13.68
CA VAL A 592 -22.06 19.11 -12.32
C VAL A 592 -23.19 18.09 -12.38
N TRP A 593 -24.18 18.33 -13.24
CA TRP A 593 -25.27 17.41 -13.48
C TRP A 593 -24.78 16.01 -13.90
N THR A 594 -23.98 15.93 -14.97
CA THR A 594 -23.48 14.64 -15.48
C THR A 594 -22.59 13.93 -14.46
N HIS A 595 -21.75 14.66 -13.72
CA HIS A 595 -20.93 14.06 -12.66
C HIS A 595 -21.80 13.45 -11.54
N LEU A 596 -22.82 14.17 -11.05
CA LEU A 596 -23.70 13.62 -10.02
C LEU A 596 -24.54 12.45 -10.52
N THR A 597 -25.04 12.49 -11.77
CA THR A 597 -25.77 11.36 -12.37
C THR A 597 -24.88 10.14 -12.52
N ASN A 598 -23.64 10.30 -13.01
CA ASN A 598 -22.70 9.18 -13.12
C ASN A 598 -22.36 8.59 -11.74
N LEU A 599 -22.21 9.43 -10.71
CA LEU A 599 -22.03 8.97 -9.33
C LEU A 599 -23.24 8.19 -8.79
N GLN A 600 -24.47 8.54 -9.19
CA GLN A 600 -25.67 7.77 -8.84
C GLN A 600 -25.70 6.38 -9.49
N GLU A 601 -25.07 6.23 -10.65
CA GLU A 601 -25.07 5.00 -11.44
C GLU A 601 -23.78 4.17 -11.30
N THR A 602 -22.79 4.66 -10.54
CA THR A 602 -21.47 4.03 -10.44
C THR A 602 -21.53 2.62 -9.84
N ALA A 603 -20.85 1.69 -10.51
CA ALA A 603 -20.56 0.35 -10.01
C ALA A 603 -19.21 0.28 -9.27
N SER A 604 -18.47 1.39 -9.16
CA SER A 604 -17.17 1.41 -8.51
C SER A 604 -17.29 1.22 -6.98
N PRO A 605 -16.62 0.22 -6.38
CA PRO A 605 -16.74 -0.10 -4.95
C PRO A 605 -16.31 1.03 -4.00
N TRP A 606 -15.24 1.75 -4.32
CA TRP A 606 -14.76 2.83 -3.46
C TRP A 606 -15.66 4.08 -3.51
N LYS A 607 -16.49 4.22 -4.56
CA LYS A 607 -17.47 5.30 -4.71
C LYS A 607 -18.85 4.97 -4.12
N GLN A 608 -19.07 3.78 -3.54
CA GLN A 608 -20.40 3.36 -3.10
C GLN A 608 -20.98 4.27 -2.01
N THR A 609 -20.16 4.70 -1.04
CA THR A 609 -20.57 5.68 -0.02
C THR A 609 -20.97 7.02 -0.64
N LEU A 610 -20.26 7.47 -1.68
CA LEU A 610 -20.65 8.67 -2.42
C LEU A 610 -21.98 8.46 -3.14
N ARG A 611 -22.20 7.30 -3.77
CA ARG A 611 -23.47 6.98 -4.42
C ARG A 611 -24.63 7.12 -3.45
N GLU A 612 -24.54 6.50 -2.27
CA GLU A 612 -25.59 6.56 -1.23
C GLU A 612 -25.90 8.00 -0.80
N LEU A 613 -24.87 8.85 -0.65
CA LEU A 613 -25.03 10.26 -0.33
C LEU A 613 -25.75 11.06 -1.43
N VAL A 614 -25.64 10.63 -2.71
CA VAL A 614 -26.24 11.31 -3.86
C VAL A 614 -27.58 10.68 -4.28
N GLU A 615 -27.86 9.43 -3.92
CA GLU A 615 -29.04 8.63 -4.30
C GLU A 615 -30.37 9.19 -3.77
N SER A 616 -30.35 9.85 -2.61
CA SER A 616 -31.56 10.33 -1.93
C SER A 616 -32.29 11.50 -2.60
N ASP A 617 -31.69 12.15 -3.61
CA ASP A 617 -32.26 13.35 -4.22
C ASP A 617 -32.46 13.18 -5.73
N PHE A 618 -33.72 13.26 -6.16
CA PHE A 618 -34.08 13.27 -7.57
C PHE A 618 -33.54 14.55 -8.23
N LEU A 619 -32.43 14.39 -8.93
CA LEU A 619 -31.91 15.40 -9.83
C LEU A 619 -33.01 15.67 -10.90
N LYS A 620 -33.44 16.93 -11.09
CA LYS A 620 -34.45 17.30 -12.11
C LYS A 620 -33.87 17.19 -13.51
N ASN A 621 -34.46 16.38 -14.40
CA ASN A 621 -34.09 16.18 -15.83
C ASN A 621 -34.10 17.48 -16.71
N LYS A 622 -33.38 18.53 -16.30
CA LYS A 622 -33.35 19.86 -16.91
C LYS A 622 -32.21 19.98 -17.94
N PHE A 623 -31.21 19.09 -17.90
CA PHE A 623 -29.92 19.28 -18.58
C PHE A 623 -29.56 18.21 -19.62
N LYS A 624 -30.53 17.75 -20.42
CA LYS A 624 -30.25 16.98 -21.66
C LYS A 624 -29.63 17.92 -22.72
N THR A 625 -28.33 18.16 -22.60
CA THR A 625 -27.53 19.08 -23.43
C THR A 625 -26.78 18.35 -24.56
N ASP A 626 -26.27 19.05 -25.58
CA ASP A 626 -25.45 18.43 -26.65
C ASP A 626 -24.04 18.08 -26.14
N VAL A 627 -23.64 16.82 -26.28
CA VAL A 627 -22.33 16.28 -25.85
C VAL A 627 -21.13 16.98 -26.48
N ARG A 628 -21.31 17.64 -27.63
CA ARG A 628 -20.23 18.31 -28.38
C ARG A 628 -20.04 19.78 -28.00
N LYS A 629 -20.92 20.33 -27.16
CA LYS A 629 -20.97 21.77 -26.87
C LYS A 629 -20.80 22.11 -25.40
N PHE A 630 -21.20 21.19 -24.52
CA PHE A 630 -21.24 21.44 -23.08
C PHE A 630 -20.31 20.52 -22.33
N SER A 631 -19.75 21.04 -21.25
CA SER A 631 -18.88 20.33 -20.34
C SER A 631 -19.59 19.14 -19.72
N ARG A 632 -18.88 18.02 -19.61
CA ARG A 632 -19.42 16.74 -19.14
C ARG A 632 -18.38 15.91 -18.40
N ASN A 633 -18.88 15.17 -17.42
CA ASN A 633 -18.21 13.99 -16.88
C ASN A 633 -18.78 12.75 -17.57
N TYR A 634 -17.91 11.83 -17.93
CA TYR A 634 -18.25 10.50 -18.43
C TYR A 634 -17.68 9.48 -17.45
N GLU A 635 -18.50 8.55 -17.00
CA GLU A 635 -18.04 7.40 -16.23
C GLU A 635 -18.63 6.13 -16.83
N GLY A 636 -17.79 5.11 -17.00
CA GLY A 636 -18.23 3.74 -17.19
C GLY A 636 -17.55 2.85 -16.16
N SER A 637 -18.34 2.14 -15.37
CA SER A 637 -17.83 1.22 -14.37
C SER A 637 -18.53 -0.14 -14.45
N GLN A 638 -17.77 -1.20 -14.16
CA GLN A 638 -18.30 -2.55 -14.05
C GLN A 638 -17.57 -3.27 -12.92
N PHE A 639 -18.33 -3.92 -12.04
CA PHE A 639 -17.80 -4.67 -10.91
C PHE A 639 -18.40 -6.07 -10.85
N PHE A 640 -17.57 -7.06 -10.58
CA PHE A 640 -17.93 -8.47 -10.51
C PHE A 640 -17.75 -8.99 -9.07
N ASP A 641 -18.82 -9.00 -8.29
CA ASP A 641 -18.80 -9.39 -6.87
C ASP A 641 -18.12 -10.74 -6.62
N LYS A 642 -18.35 -11.73 -7.51
CA LYS A 642 -17.78 -13.08 -7.38
C LYS A 642 -16.25 -13.11 -7.48
N LEU A 643 -15.66 -12.20 -8.25
CA LEU A 643 -14.22 -12.09 -8.44
C LEU A 643 -13.61 -11.01 -7.53
N ASN A 644 -14.47 -10.22 -6.86
CA ASN A 644 -14.09 -8.97 -6.19
C ASN A 644 -13.15 -8.13 -7.07
N ALA A 645 -13.56 -7.97 -8.33
CA ALA A 645 -12.78 -7.31 -9.36
C ALA A 645 -13.66 -6.40 -10.22
N GLY A 646 -13.15 -5.24 -10.60
CA GLY A 646 -13.86 -4.29 -11.45
C GLY A 646 -12.93 -3.32 -12.16
N VAL A 647 -13.52 -2.57 -13.07
CA VAL A 647 -12.85 -1.53 -13.85
C VAL A 647 -13.73 -0.30 -13.90
N THR A 648 -13.11 0.85 -13.74
CA THR A 648 -13.76 2.16 -13.81
C THR A 648 -12.95 3.05 -14.73
N ALA A 649 -13.59 3.55 -15.79
CA ALA A 649 -13.02 4.56 -16.69
C ALA A 649 -13.81 5.86 -16.51
N GLU A 650 -13.11 6.95 -16.20
CA GLU A 650 -13.70 8.26 -15.99
C GLU A 650 -13.01 9.31 -16.84
N SER A 651 -13.77 10.24 -17.42
CA SER A 651 -13.25 11.33 -18.23
C SER A 651 -14.02 12.62 -17.98
N ASN A 652 -13.29 13.70 -17.68
CA ASN A 652 -13.84 15.04 -17.61
C ASN A 652 -13.48 15.81 -18.88
N VAL A 653 -14.50 16.35 -19.56
CA VAL A 653 -14.33 17.20 -20.74
C VAL A 653 -14.92 18.56 -20.43
N ILE A 654 -14.09 19.59 -20.43
CA ILE A 654 -14.47 20.95 -20.05
C ILE A 654 -14.42 21.84 -21.28
N PHE A 655 -15.57 22.46 -21.58
CA PHE A 655 -15.74 23.46 -22.63
C PHE A 655 -15.84 24.85 -22.02
N SER A 656 -15.28 25.83 -22.71
CA SER A 656 -15.43 27.25 -22.38
C SER A 656 -16.38 27.92 -23.36
N PRO A 657 -17.19 28.91 -22.94
CA PRO A 657 -17.97 29.74 -23.87
C PRO A 657 -17.12 30.47 -24.92
N GLN A 658 -15.81 30.59 -24.68
CA GLN A 658 -14.86 31.27 -25.57
C GLN A 658 -14.37 30.39 -26.73
N SER A 659 -14.66 29.09 -26.72
CA SER A 659 -14.18 28.14 -27.73
C SER A 659 -15.24 27.10 -28.09
N TYR A 660 -15.24 26.65 -29.35
CA TYR A 660 -16.03 25.48 -29.77
C TYR A 660 -15.28 24.16 -29.55
N LEU A 661 -13.99 24.21 -29.22
CA LEU A 661 -13.19 23.07 -28.81
C LEU A 661 -13.19 22.96 -27.27
N PRO A 662 -13.05 21.75 -26.71
CA PRO A 662 -12.81 21.60 -25.28
C PRO A 662 -11.52 22.31 -24.87
N ARG A 663 -11.56 23.07 -23.77
CA ARG A 663 -10.37 23.66 -23.14
C ARG A 663 -9.51 22.61 -22.48
N SER A 664 -10.13 21.63 -21.82
CA SER A 664 -9.38 20.55 -21.20
C SER A 664 -10.12 19.23 -21.25
N ALA A 665 -9.36 18.14 -21.33
CA ALA A 665 -9.87 16.80 -21.17
C ALA A 665 -8.91 15.96 -20.33
N ASN A 666 -9.45 15.08 -19.49
CA ASN A 666 -8.67 14.03 -18.85
C ASN A 666 -9.33 12.65 -19.02
N LEU A 667 -8.52 11.61 -18.84
CA LEU A 667 -8.94 10.21 -18.80
C LEU A 667 -8.28 9.57 -17.60
N ASN A 668 -9.06 8.95 -16.73
CA ASN A 668 -8.65 8.23 -15.54
C ASN A 668 -9.12 6.77 -15.67
N LEU A 669 -8.19 5.83 -15.52
CA LEU A 669 -8.50 4.40 -15.44
C LEU A 669 -8.17 3.88 -14.04
N THR A 670 -9.16 3.31 -13.38
CA THR A 670 -9.04 2.66 -12.07
C THR A 670 -9.46 1.20 -12.19
N VAL A 671 -8.71 0.33 -11.53
CA VAL A 671 -8.99 -1.10 -11.44
C VAL A 671 -9.16 -1.47 -9.98
N ASP A 672 -10.26 -2.13 -9.68
CA ASP A 672 -10.63 -2.59 -8.35
C ASP A 672 -10.32 -4.09 -8.29
N VAL A 673 -9.39 -4.52 -7.46
CA VAL A 673 -9.01 -5.93 -7.36
C VAL A 673 -8.66 -6.24 -5.92
N PHE A 674 -9.24 -7.32 -5.38
CA PHE A 674 -8.85 -7.88 -4.08
C PHE A 674 -9.07 -6.94 -2.87
N GLY A 675 -9.99 -5.98 -2.97
CA GLY A 675 -10.30 -5.04 -1.88
C GLY A 675 -9.51 -3.74 -2.01
N GLU A 676 -8.68 -3.63 -3.04
CA GLU A 676 -7.87 -2.46 -3.34
C GLU A 676 -8.31 -1.81 -4.65
N SER A 677 -8.52 -0.49 -4.61
CA SER A 677 -8.75 0.32 -5.81
C SER A 677 -7.42 0.97 -6.24
N VAL A 678 -6.94 0.60 -7.41
CA VAL A 678 -5.66 1.07 -7.97
C VAL A 678 -5.93 1.99 -9.16
N ASN A 679 -5.48 3.24 -9.06
CA ASN A 679 -5.51 4.17 -10.18
C ASN A 679 -4.40 3.82 -11.19
N LEU A 680 -4.69 3.07 -12.25
CA LEU A 680 -3.66 2.61 -13.19
C LEU A 680 -2.95 3.78 -13.88
N PHE A 681 -3.74 4.67 -14.49
CA PHE A 681 -3.20 5.88 -15.11
C PHE A 681 -4.24 6.99 -15.15
N GLU A 682 -3.75 8.22 -15.17
CA GLU A 682 -4.51 9.41 -15.50
C GLU A 682 -3.72 10.24 -16.51
N VAL A 683 -4.31 10.54 -17.66
CA VAL A 683 -3.72 11.44 -18.66
C VAL A 683 -4.64 12.63 -18.86
N GLY A 684 -4.08 13.82 -18.96
CA GLY A 684 -4.86 15.03 -19.21
C GLY A 684 -4.12 16.06 -20.02
N ALA A 685 -4.90 16.85 -20.75
CA ALA A 685 -4.39 17.95 -21.56
C ALA A 685 -5.32 19.16 -21.46
N ARG A 686 -4.72 20.35 -21.47
CA ARG A 686 -5.41 21.64 -21.60
C ARG A 686 -4.86 22.37 -22.81
N LEU A 687 -5.74 22.85 -23.68
CA LEU A 687 -5.43 23.42 -24.98
C LEU A 687 -6.12 24.78 -25.17
N GLU A 688 -5.38 25.72 -25.74
CA GLU A 688 -5.86 27.05 -26.11
C GLU A 688 -5.34 27.44 -27.50
N GLY A 689 -6.15 28.12 -28.32
CA GLY A 689 -5.74 28.63 -29.63
C GLY A 689 -5.65 27.58 -30.74
N PHE A 690 -6.22 26.40 -30.54
CA PHE A 690 -6.24 25.31 -31.54
C PHE A 690 -7.34 25.46 -32.59
N GLU A 691 -8.26 26.40 -32.41
CA GLU A 691 -9.37 26.68 -33.32
C GLU A 691 -8.83 27.01 -34.72
N SER A 692 -7.86 27.92 -34.81
CA SER A 692 -7.24 28.31 -36.08
C SER A 692 -6.48 27.15 -36.76
N VAL A 693 -5.98 26.18 -35.99
CA VAL A 693 -5.34 24.97 -36.54
C VAL A 693 -6.40 24.06 -37.16
N VAL A 694 -7.50 23.82 -36.44
CA VAL A 694 -8.63 23.01 -36.93
C VAL A 694 -9.28 23.67 -38.14
N GLU A 695 -9.49 24.98 -38.12
CA GLU A 695 -10.04 25.74 -39.25
C GLU A 695 -9.10 25.67 -40.46
N GLY A 696 -7.80 25.84 -40.29
CA GLY A 696 -6.84 25.72 -41.40
C GLY A 696 -6.80 24.33 -42.04
N LEU A 697 -7.16 23.28 -41.30
CA LEU A 697 -7.26 21.92 -41.83
C LEU A 697 -8.58 21.66 -42.53
N PHE A 698 -9.70 22.04 -41.90
CA PHE A 698 -11.03 21.53 -42.28
C PHE A 698 -12.00 22.60 -42.78
N ALA A 699 -11.64 23.89 -42.77
CA ALA A 699 -12.46 24.93 -43.39
C ALA A 699 -12.40 24.83 -44.92
N LYS A 700 -13.35 25.50 -45.59
CA LYS A 700 -13.37 25.59 -47.06
C LYS A 700 -12.09 26.28 -47.56
N GLY A 701 -11.24 25.53 -48.27
CA GLY A 701 -9.91 25.97 -48.72
C GLY A 701 -8.74 25.55 -47.81
N GLY A 702 -9.01 24.78 -46.75
CA GLY A 702 -8.00 24.14 -45.89
C GLY A 702 -7.39 22.88 -46.51
N ALA A 703 -6.47 22.23 -45.78
CA ALA A 703 -5.77 21.04 -46.29
C ALA A 703 -6.70 19.83 -46.57
N PHE A 704 -7.87 19.76 -45.90
CA PHE A 704 -8.83 18.66 -45.97
C PHE A 704 -10.31 19.14 -45.90
N PRO A 705 -10.84 19.83 -46.93
CA PRO A 705 -12.12 20.55 -46.82
C PRO A 705 -13.38 19.68 -46.80
N ASP A 706 -13.45 18.60 -47.58
CA ASP A 706 -14.75 17.91 -47.81
C ASP A 706 -14.71 16.35 -47.73
N GLU A 707 -13.56 15.69 -47.95
CA GLU A 707 -13.45 14.20 -47.89
C GLU A 707 -12.53 13.67 -46.76
N GLY A 708 -11.71 14.54 -46.15
CA GLY A 708 -10.69 14.12 -45.19
C GLY A 708 -11.23 13.71 -43.81
N VAL A 709 -12.35 14.28 -43.36
CA VAL A 709 -12.97 13.92 -42.08
C VAL A 709 -13.54 12.50 -42.12
N GLN A 710 -14.14 12.11 -43.25
CA GLN A 710 -14.72 10.78 -43.44
C GLN A 710 -13.63 9.71 -43.62
N ALA A 711 -12.53 10.05 -44.30
CA ALA A 711 -11.32 9.21 -44.40
C ALA A 711 -10.58 9.08 -43.06
N MET A 712 -10.47 10.16 -42.27
CA MET A 712 -9.86 10.15 -40.94
C MET A 712 -10.69 9.31 -39.95
N LEU A 713 -12.02 9.42 -39.98
CA LEU A 713 -12.93 8.61 -39.18
C LEU A 713 -12.94 7.13 -39.60
N GLN A 714 -12.72 6.84 -40.89
CA GLN A 714 -12.53 5.46 -41.37
C GLN A 714 -11.19 4.88 -40.91
N ASN A 715 -10.10 5.65 -40.99
CA ASN A 715 -8.77 5.23 -40.55
C ASN A 715 -8.68 5.04 -39.03
N LEU A 716 -9.36 5.87 -38.23
CA LEU A 716 -9.49 5.69 -36.77
C LEU A 716 -10.28 4.43 -36.40
N ARG A 717 -11.14 3.92 -37.29
CA ARG A 717 -11.87 2.66 -37.10
C ARG A 717 -11.10 1.42 -37.58
N SER A 718 -10.07 1.59 -38.40
CA SER A 718 -9.34 0.50 -39.05
C SER A 718 -7.85 0.37 -38.66
N ALA A 719 -7.30 1.28 -37.85
CA ALA A 719 -5.91 1.21 -37.41
C ALA A 719 -5.73 0.42 -36.10
N PRO A 720 -4.99 -0.71 -36.10
CA PRO A 720 -4.46 -1.30 -34.89
C PRO A 720 -3.16 -0.58 -34.53
N SER A 721 -3.18 0.13 -33.39
CA SER A 721 -2.08 0.83 -32.68
C SER A 721 -1.93 2.35 -32.93
N PRO A 722 -1.77 3.20 -31.88
CA PRO A 722 -1.89 4.67 -32.00
C PRO A 722 -0.56 5.45 -32.10
N THR A 723 0.61 4.82 -32.06
CA THR A 723 1.83 5.53 -31.62
C THR A 723 2.90 5.78 -32.68
N ALA A 724 2.75 5.29 -33.93
CA ALA A 724 3.77 5.48 -34.97
C ALA A 724 3.40 6.55 -36.03
N ASP A 725 2.10 6.83 -36.21
CA ASP A 725 1.62 7.76 -37.24
C ASP A 725 1.37 9.19 -36.72
N ALA A 726 1.40 9.41 -35.40
CA ALA A 726 1.21 10.73 -34.80
C ALA A 726 2.34 11.70 -35.15
N GLU A 727 3.61 11.27 -35.07
CA GLU A 727 4.80 12.06 -35.45
C GLU A 727 4.73 12.49 -36.92
N ASN A 728 4.44 11.55 -37.83
CA ASN A 728 4.30 11.84 -39.26
C ASN A 728 3.10 12.73 -39.56
N SER A 729 2.01 12.60 -38.80
CA SER A 729 0.82 13.44 -38.97
C SER A 729 1.08 14.86 -38.47
N ILE A 730 1.68 15.01 -37.28
CA ILE A 730 2.01 16.32 -36.68
C ILE A 730 3.10 17.03 -37.48
N ALA A 731 4.11 16.32 -38.00
CA ALA A 731 5.13 16.88 -38.90
C ALA A 731 4.59 17.22 -40.30
N LYS A 732 3.62 16.45 -40.81
CA LYS A 732 2.87 16.80 -42.03
C LYS A 732 1.97 18.02 -41.81
N LEU A 733 1.39 18.14 -40.62
CA LEU A 733 0.67 19.34 -40.19
C LEU A 733 1.62 20.53 -40.11
N SER A 734 2.75 20.41 -39.39
CA SER A 734 3.71 21.51 -39.25
C SER A 734 4.24 21.97 -40.61
N SER A 735 4.54 21.05 -41.52
CA SER A 735 4.97 21.38 -42.90
C SER A 735 3.84 21.92 -43.79
N ALA A 736 2.59 21.48 -43.62
CA ALA A 736 1.42 22.07 -44.30
C ALA A 736 1.14 23.51 -43.82
N PHE A 737 1.55 23.85 -42.60
CA PHE A 737 1.42 25.18 -41.99
C PHE A 737 2.72 26.00 -42.01
N ASP A 738 3.81 25.52 -42.63
CA ASP A 738 5.13 26.17 -42.68
C ASP A 738 5.20 27.32 -43.70
N VAL A 739 4.20 28.20 -43.65
CA VAL A 739 4.27 29.56 -44.18
C VAL A 739 3.97 30.49 -43.02
N ARG A 740 5.05 30.87 -42.31
CA ARG A 740 5.15 32.02 -41.40
C ARG A 740 4.04 33.06 -41.72
N HIS A 741 3.20 33.38 -40.72
CA HIS A 741 2.19 34.46 -40.66
C HIS A 741 0.68 34.12 -40.90
N ARG A 742 0.17 32.91 -40.59
CA ARG A 742 -1.28 32.63 -40.79
C ARG A 742 -2.12 32.25 -39.57
N LEU A 743 -1.55 32.14 -38.36
CA LEU A 743 -2.35 31.90 -37.15
C LEU A 743 -2.53 33.22 -36.39
N PRO A 744 -3.78 33.70 -36.18
CA PRO A 744 -4.06 34.92 -35.42
C PRO A 744 -3.65 34.82 -33.94
N GLN A 745 -3.61 33.60 -33.40
CA GLN A 745 -3.09 33.28 -32.07
C GLN A 745 -2.22 32.03 -32.13
N GLU A 746 -1.10 32.01 -31.40
CA GLU A 746 -0.27 30.81 -31.29
C GLU A 746 -0.93 29.79 -30.36
N PRO A 747 -1.10 28.53 -30.81
CA PRO A 747 -1.69 27.48 -29.99
C PRO A 747 -0.75 27.17 -28.83
N HIS A 748 -1.29 27.02 -27.63
CA HIS A 748 -0.51 26.67 -26.45
C HIS A 748 -1.31 25.75 -25.55
N GLY A 749 -0.63 25.12 -24.61
CA GLY A 749 -1.29 24.17 -23.72
C GLY A 749 -0.35 23.47 -22.78
N GLU A 750 -0.91 22.51 -22.07
CA GLU A 750 -0.20 21.68 -21.13
C GLU A 750 -0.73 20.26 -21.12
N MET A 751 0.12 19.32 -20.77
CA MET A 751 -0.19 17.90 -20.67
C MET A 751 0.45 17.29 -19.43
N TYR A 752 -0.22 16.32 -18.85
CA TYR A 752 0.29 15.58 -17.70
C TYR A 752 -0.08 14.10 -17.77
N ALA A 753 0.76 13.28 -17.14
CA ALA A 753 0.51 11.85 -16.97
C ALA A 753 0.78 11.45 -15.53
N ARG A 754 -0.18 10.72 -14.95
CA ARG A 754 -0.08 10.08 -13.65
C ARG A 754 -0.18 8.58 -13.79
N VAL A 755 0.57 7.85 -12.97
CA VAL A 755 0.54 6.39 -12.87
C VAL A 755 0.47 6.03 -11.40
N PHE A 756 -0.48 5.18 -11.00
CA PHE A 756 -0.74 4.87 -9.58
C PHE A 756 -0.93 6.15 -8.74
N GLY A 757 -1.66 7.12 -9.30
CA GLY A 757 -1.88 8.44 -8.72
C GLY A 757 -0.66 9.39 -8.69
N ASN A 758 0.55 8.94 -9.02
CA ASN A 758 1.77 9.75 -9.00
C ASN A 758 1.92 10.49 -10.32
N GLU A 759 2.04 11.82 -10.31
CA GLU A 759 2.34 12.58 -11.52
C GLU A 759 3.80 12.39 -11.89
N LEU A 760 4.07 11.72 -13.02
CA LEU A 760 5.42 11.40 -13.47
C LEU A 760 5.91 12.34 -14.56
N HIS A 761 4.97 12.97 -15.26
CA HIS A 761 5.26 13.85 -16.37
C HIS A 761 4.32 15.04 -16.37
N TYR A 762 4.90 16.20 -16.60
CA TYR A 762 4.21 17.45 -16.88
C TYR A 762 5.02 18.23 -17.90
N SER A 763 4.35 18.76 -18.92
CA SER A 763 4.97 19.66 -19.88
C SER A 763 3.99 20.70 -20.38
N ARG A 764 4.53 21.88 -20.68
CA ARG A 764 3.83 22.98 -21.36
C ARG A 764 4.45 23.19 -22.73
N PHE A 765 3.64 23.64 -23.68
CA PHE A 765 4.10 23.98 -25.01
C PHE A 765 3.46 25.28 -25.48
N HIS A 766 4.22 26.03 -26.27
CA HIS A 766 3.79 27.20 -27.01
C HIS A 766 4.16 27.00 -28.48
N GLY A 767 3.15 26.90 -29.33
CA GLY A 767 3.26 26.56 -30.74
C GLY A 767 3.30 25.05 -31.00
N LEU A 768 3.17 24.71 -32.28
CA LEU A 768 3.12 23.31 -32.76
C LEU A 768 4.49 22.62 -32.72
N GLN A 769 5.59 23.37 -32.77
CA GLN A 769 6.94 22.82 -32.70
C GLN A 769 7.22 22.25 -31.31
N GLU A 770 7.03 23.06 -30.25
CA GLU A 770 7.21 22.59 -28.87
C GLU A 770 6.21 21.45 -28.54
N LEU A 771 5.01 21.46 -29.11
CA LEU A 771 4.06 20.34 -28.99
C LEU A 771 4.62 19.04 -29.57
N ALA A 772 5.21 19.09 -30.77
CA ALA A 772 5.79 17.92 -31.42
C ALA A 772 6.95 17.34 -30.59
N GLU A 773 7.85 18.21 -30.10
CA GLU A 773 8.97 17.83 -29.24
C GLU A 773 8.48 17.21 -27.90
N ASN A 774 7.45 17.80 -27.30
CA ASN A 774 6.87 17.30 -26.06
C ASN A 774 6.08 15.99 -26.23
N THR A 775 5.57 15.70 -27.43
CA THR A 775 4.81 14.47 -27.68
C THR A 775 5.68 13.23 -27.54
N ASP A 776 6.95 13.29 -27.98
CA ASP A 776 7.90 12.20 -27.78
C ASP A 776 8.25 12.01 -26.30
N SER A 777 8.43 13.11 -25.56
CA SER A 777 8.71 13.09 -24.12
C SER A 777 7.51 12.59 -23.30
N PHE A 778 6.29 12.99 -23.66
CA PHE A 778 5.04 12.54 -23.03
C PHE A 778 4.74 11.06 -23.32
N ALA A 779 5.03 10.62 -24.54
CA ALA A 779 4.97 9.21 -24.90
C ALA A 779 6.08 8.42 -24.21
N HIS A 780 7.18 9.03 -23.74
CA HIS A 780 8.33 8.31 -23.19
C HIS A 780 8.02 7.51 -21.91
N PRO A 781 7.32 8.00 -20.86
CA PRO A 781 6.93 7.16 -19.73
C PRO A 781 6.06 5.97 -20.15
N MET A 782 5.06 6.22 -21.00
CA MET A 782 4.16 5.18 -21.51
C MET A 782 4.83 4.24 -22.52
N ARG A 783 5.82 4.69 -23.32
CA ARG A 783 6.67 3.89 -24.23
C ARG A 783 7.82 3.20 -23.47
N THR A 784 8.26 3.71 -22.33
CA THR A 784 9.17 2.97 -21.45
C THR A 784 8.40 1.82 -20.79
N LEU A 785 7.12 2.05 -20.47
CA LEU A 785 6.20 1.05 -19.95
C LEU A 785 5.67 0.08 -21.04
N MET A 786 5.38 0.55 -22.27
CA MET A 786 4.75 -0.21 -23.38
C MET A 786 5.65 -0.47 -24.60
N GLY A 787 6.55 0.46 -24.93
CA GLY A 787 7.50 0.41 -26.05
C GLY A 787 8.68 -0.56 -25.83
N LEU A 788 8.66 -1.28 -24.72
CA LEU A 788 9.37 -2.55 -24.52
C LEU A 788 8.97 -3.66 -25.51
N LEU A 789 7.99 -3.41 -26.38
CA LEU A 789 7.54 -4.34 -27.42
C LEU A 789 7.95 -3.97 -28.85
N ARG A 790 8.54 -2.81 -29.12
CA ARG A 790 8.98 -2.44 -30.49
C ARG A 790 9.82 -1.16 -30.53
N ARG A 791 11.12 -1.29 -30.84
CA ARG A 791 11.79 -0.63 -32.00
C ARG A 791 13.27 -1.04 -32.12
N SER A 792 13.57 -1.59 -33.30
CA SER A 792 14.80 -1.62 -34.13
C SER A 792 16.21 -1.88 -33.54
N ASP A 793 16.79 -2.97 -34.05
CA ASP A 793 18.21 -3.33 -34.26
C ASP A 793 19.26 -3.07 -33.17
N VAL A 794 19.15 -3.75 -32.01
CA VAL A 794 20.26 -4.03 -31.06
C VAL A 794 19.87 -5.26 -30.19
N ASP A 795 20.85 -6.04 -29.71
CA ASP A 795 20.68 -7.03 -28.62
C ASP A 795 20.34 -6.31 -27.30
N ILE A 796 19.05 -6.28 -26.96
CA ILE A 796 18.49 -5.50 -25.86
C ILE A 796 17.81 -6.45 -24.86
N THR A 797 18.25 -6.43 -23.61
CA THR A 797 17.53 -7.02 -22.47
C THR A 797 16.97 -5.91 -21.57
N LYS A 798 15.72 -6.05 -21.09
CA LYS A 798 15.16 -5.19 -20.04
C LYS A 798 14.43 -6.04 -19.03
N SER A 799 14.71 -5.85 -17.74
CA SER A 799 14.00 -6.54 -16.65
C SER A 799 13.25 -5.56 -15.74
N PHE A 800 12.08 -5.95 -15.25
CA PHE A 800 11.27 -5.15 -14.31
C PHE A 800 10.36 -6.01 -13.43
N VAL A 801 9.95 -5.47 -12.28
CA VAL A 801 8.93 -6.04 -11.39
C VAL A 801 7.65 -5.22 -11.56
N PHE A 802 6.56 -5.86 -11.98
CA PHE A 802 5.27 -5.21 -12.26
C PHE A 802 4.20 -5.48 -11.19
N LEU A 803 4.44 -6.44 -10.31
CA LEU A 803 3.58 -6.74 -9.17
C LEU A 803 4.48 -7.17 -8.01
N ASP A 804 4.27 -6.55 -6.85
CA ASP A 804 4.89 -6.95 -5.59
C ASP A 804 3.85 -6.63 -4.52
N ALA A 805 3.19 -7.68 -4.06
CA ALA A 805 2.03 -7.61 -3.17
C ALA A 805 2.15 -8.71 -2.11
N ALA A 806 1.88 -8.36 -0.86
CA ALA A 806 1.88 -9.30 0.23
C ALA A 806 0.70 -9.01 1.16
N TYR A 807 -0.03 -10.05 1.56
CA TYR A 807 -1.04 -9.97 2.60
C TYR A 807 -0.62 -10.86 3.76
N THR A 808 -0.54 -10.30 4.96
CA THR A 808 -0.12 -11.03 6.16
C THR A 808 -1.31 -11.15 7.11
N LEU A 809 -1.64 -12.38 7.49
CA LEU A 809 -2.68 -12.69 8.46
C LEU A 809 -2.08 -13.49 9.62
N PRO A 810 -2.43 -13.18 10.88
CA PRO A 810 -2.07 -14.01 12.01
C PRO A 810 -2.89 -15.29 12.02
N THR A 811 -2.22 -16.39 12.37
CA THR A 811 -2.86 -17.64 12.78
C THR A 811 -3.06 -17.68 14.30
N ALA A 812 -3.92 -18.57 14.77
CA ALA A 812 -4.16 -18.81 16.20
C ALA A 812 -2.89 -19.23 16.97
N SER A 813 -1.91 -19.84 16.28
CA SER A 813 -0.61 -20.18 16.86
C SER A 813 0.36 -19.00 16.97
N GLY A 814 -0.01 -17.83 16.45
CA GLY A 814 0.84 -16.64 16.44
C GLY A 814 1.86 -16.61 15.32
N MET A 815 1.74 -17.50 14.33
CA MET A 815 2.56 -17.46 13.11
C MET A 815 1.89 -16.58 12.05
N PRO A 816 2.66 -15.86 11.21
CA PRO A 816 2.10 -15.18 10.05
C PRO A 816 1.79 -16.19 8.93
N LEU A 817 0.57 -16.14 8.40
CA LEU A 817 0.21 -16.68 7.09
C LEU A 817 0.37 -15.55 6.06
N GLU A 818 1.34 -15.70 5.16
CA GLU A 818 1.65 -14.72 4.14
C GLU A 818 1.17 -15.19 2.75
N LEU A 819 0.44 -14.32 2.06
CA LEU A 819 0.04 -14.47 0.66
C LEU A 819 0.84 -13.46 -0.18
N THR A 820 1.91 -13.93 -0.80
CA THR A 820 2.76 -13.10 -1.67
C THR A 820 2.44 -13.31 -3.14
N ALA A 821 2.32 -12.23 -3.91
CA ALA A 821 2.22 -12.25 -5.36
C ALA A 821 3.31 -11.36 -5.96
N ASN A 822 4.32 -12.01 -6.54
CA ASN A 822 5.46 -11.34 -7.17
C ASN A 822 5.42 -11.58 -8.69
N GLY A 823 5.36 -10.50 -9.46
CA GLY A 823 5.36 -10.52 -10.92
C GLY A 823 6.61 -9.81 -11.45
N SER A 824 7.52 -10.56 -12.06
CA SER A 824 8.69 -10.03 -12.75
C SER A 824 8.69 -10.44 -14.23
N ALA A 825 9.20 -9.57 -15.09
CA ALA A 825 9.36 -9.85 -16.51
C ALA A 825 10.76 -9.44 -16.97
N THR A 826 11.37 -10.28 -17.80
CA THR A 826 12.56 -9.94 -18.58
C THR A 826 12.20 -10.05 -20.06
N LEU A 827 12.50 -9.00 -20.82
CA LEU A 827 12.24 -8.93 -22.26
C LEU A 827 13.57 -8.84 -22.99
N GLY A 828 13.76 -9.71 -23.98
CA GLY A 828 14.95 -9.75 -24.84
C GLY A 828 14.56 -9.53 -26.30
N LEU A 829 15.19 -8.58 -26.97
CA LEU A 829 15.11 -8.39 -28.42
C LEU A 829 16.49 -8.61 -29.03
N GLN A 830 16.61 -9.57 -29.94
CA GLN A 830 17.81 -9.79 -30.72
C GLN A 830 17.49 -9.64 -32.20
N SER A 831 18.16 -8.69 -32.86
CA SER A 831 18.13 -8.55 -34.32
C SER A 831 19.52 -8.82 -34.88
N ARG A 832 19.63 -9.74 -35.83
CA ARG A 832 20.85 -9.99 -36.60
C ARG A 832 20.67 -9.41 -37.99
N VAL A 833 21.27 -8.25 -38.25
CA VAL A 833 21.35 -7.72 -39.62
C VAL A 833 22.43 -8.49 -40.37
N GLN A 834 22.02 -9.43 -41.21
CA GLN A 834 22.92 -10.13 -42.12
C GLN A 834 23.32 -9.15 -43.23
N LYS A 835 24.55 -8.61 -43.19
CA LYS A 835 25.08 -7.86 -44.34
C LYS A 835 25.14 -8.82 -45.55
N PRO A 836 24.64 -8.42 -46.74
CA PRO A 836 24.92 -9.19 -47.95
C PRO A 836 26.44 -9.26 -48.13
N GLY A 837 26.96 -10.46 -48.35
CA GLY A 837 28.38 -10.68 -48.65
C GLY A 837 28.81 -10.00 -49.95
N PRO A 838 30.13 -9.84 -50.16
CA PRO A 838 30.71 -9.06 -51.26
C PRO A 838 30.34 -9.57 -52.66
#